data_AF-A0A2E8CPL3-F1
#
_entry.id   AF-A0A2E8CPL3-F1
#
_cell.length_a   1.000
_cell.length_b   1.000
_cell.length_c   1.000
_cell.angle_alpha   90.00
_cell.angle_beta   90.00
_cell.angle_gamma   90.00
#
_symmetry.space_group_name_H-M   'P 1'
#
loop_
_entity.id
_entity.type
_entity.pdbx_description
1 polymer ?
#
loop_
_entity_poly.entity_id
_entity_poly.type
_entity_poly.pdbx_seq_one_letter_code
_entity_poly.pdbx_strand_id
1 'polypeptide(L)'
;MKGRVGTALAGIICLVANVVATAEDLSVGVGLIQWHSLPKLPDTHGLAGPFAGKIGESLVVAGGANFPKAPPWEGGKKVWHDRIFVYSAEQNSWIVSETRLPQSLAYGVSLTLPGRASVVLLGGSDQENVPTTTAMELRLVSGNVTLTELPPLPVPLAEMSGEAIGNALYLFSGRTSEKTSQTLFQIDLDAIKPQWKALPWPGEARGRMHSIAGKQDGKLYWFGGRDGMSEGSIPFSEDRMEPESLDFLRDCYCFDPATTEWEHLADLPAGLSAAPSPAVSVGEAHLLILGGVTVNFLKEQLRARPELNGQGHEHPGFPRTVWGYHTVTNTWAPVDEIPLEFEAPVTVPVVMADANTFLISSGEIKPGVRTRQVIRGQVESNRASFGVVNWIVVAVYLLAMVAVGYGFMRRESAASTDAYFRGGQRVPWWVAGLSIFATMLSAITFMAIPAKAYAENLNFWIGQWAMVLIVPLVVLFYLPYFRKLNITSAYEFLENRFNLASRLVASALFMLFHVGRVAIVLYLPALALSSATDINIYAAILAIGLLCIIYTVMGGIEAVVWTDAIQALVLLGGALLCLLIVIFNLDGGMGTLVSIAGEDGKGLVADWNGFDFSSSTNSGWVIFLGFLFASLPSYTAGQDVVQRYVTTPSEKDAARSLWLNLPMALLGSLLFFGLGTALYAFYKTQPELLDPTLERNDGILPFFILQNLPVGVAGLIVAGIFAAAQSTISSSLNSVATAFVTDYYGRILKPQSPDALRLAVARRIVIVLGLIGIVLASWISATGIKSAFDAFNTFIGMALGPVGGMFFIGVFVKRASGAVALIGAVVGFLIVLALHFARQAGAIDLWPILNGMISFVVTVVVGALVGLLKRQTASLEDA
;
A
#
# COMPACT_ATOMS: atom_id res chain seq x y z
N MET A 1 25.09 23.71 -29.41
CA MET A 1 24.45 22.96 -28.30
C MET A 1 23.90 23.86 -27.18
N LYS A 2 24.63 24.88 -26.69
CA LYS A 2 24.14 25.79 -25.62
C LYS A 2 22.77 26.48 -25.91
N GLY A 3 22.53 26.94 -27.14
CA GLY A 3 21.26 27.60 -27.50
C GLY A 3 20.03 26.68 -27.60
N ARG A 4 20.22 25.36 -27.82
CA ARG A 4 19.12 24.37 -27.89
C ARG A 4 18.71 23.85 -26.51
N VAL A 5 19.64 23.82 -25.57
CA VAL A 5 19.35 23.48 -24.16
C VAL A 5 18.58 24.61 -23.49
N GLY A 6 18.96 25.87 -23.75
CA GLY A 6 18.23 27.03 -23.21
C GLY A 6 16.78 27.16 -23.69
N THR A 7 16.51 26.80 -24.95
CA THR A 7 15.15 26.80 -25.51
C THR A 7 14.29 25.65 -24.99
N ALA A 8 14.86 24.46 -24.79
CA ALA A 8 14.16 23.36 -24.15
C ALA A 8 13.83 23.66 -22.67
N LEU A 9 14.78 24.27 -21.94
CA LEU A 9 14.58 24.67 -20.55
C LEU A 9 13.50 25.77 -20.43
N ALA A 10 13.51 26.78 -21.32
CA ALA A 10 12.48 27.80 -21.38
C ALA A 10 11.10 27.23 -21.72
N GLY A 11 11.03 26.23 -22.60
CA GLY A 11 9.80 25.51 -22.92
C GLY A 11 9.23 24.73 -21.74
N ILE A 12 10.10 24.05 -20.97
CA ILE A 12 9.70 23.37 -19.72
C ILE A 12 9.22 24.39 -18.68
N ILE A 13 9.93 25.51 -18.51
CA ILE A 13 9.54 26.57 -17.57
C ILE A 13 8.18 27.19 -17.96
N CYS A 14 7.94 27.44 -19.25
CA CYS A 14 6.64 27.95 -19.73
C CYS A 14 5.51 26.91 -19.58
N LEU A 15 5.80 25.63 -19.80
CA LEU A 15 4.81 24.57 -19.57
C LEU A 15 4.44 24.51 -18.09
N VAL A 16 5.44 24.46 -17.21
CA VAL A 16 5.27 24.46 -15.75
C VAL A 16 4.51 25.69 -15.27
N ALA A 17 4.89 26.90 -15.71
CA ALA A 17 4.22 28.13 -15.30
C ALA A 17 2.75 28.19 -15.72
N ASN A 18 2.39 27.65 -16.89
CA ASN A 18 0.99 27.54 -17.32
C ASN A 18 0.21 26.49 -16.54
N VAL A 19 0.86 25.43 -16.04
CA VAL A 19 0.20 24.42 -15.18
C VAL A 19 -0.21 25.04 -13.85
N VAL A 20 0.72 25.77 -13.21
CA VAL A 20 0.51 26.41 -11.90
C VAL A 20 -0.68 27.38 -11.94
N ALA A 21 -0.86 28.11 -13.04
CA ALA A 21 -1.96 29.08 -13.19
C ALA A 21 -3.36 28.45 -13.39
N THR A 22 -3.48 27.12 -13.55
CA THR A 22 -4.76 26.44 -13.81
C THR A 22 -5.28 25.61 -12.64
N ALA A 23 -4.54 25.52 -11.54
CA ALA A 23 -4.88 24.69 -10.38
C ALA A 23 -5.77 25.39 -9.32
N GLU A 24 -6.15 26.66 -9.51
CA GLU A 24 -6.83 27.50 -8.50
C GLU A 24 -8.32 27.19 -8.24
N ASP A 25 -8.93 26.18 -8.88
CA ASP A 25 -10.38 25.89 -8.79
C ASP A 25 -10.72 24.50 -8.21
N LEU A 26 -10.01 24.04 -7.18
CA LEU A 26 -10.38 22.83 -6.42
C LEU A 26 -11.13 23.21 -5.14
N SER A 27 -12.44 23.39 -5.25
CA SER A 27 -13.35 23.55 -4.12
C SER A 27 -13.32 22.34 -3.18
N VAL A 28 -13.42 22.57 -1.87
CA VAL A 28 -13.67 21.54 -0.84
C VAL A 28 -14.78 20.59 -1.33
N GLY A 29 -14.43 19.30 -1.48
CA GLY A 29 -15.30 18.30 -2.08
C GLY A 29 -16.48 17.94 -1.18
N VAL A 30 -17.55 18.73 -1.21
CA VAL A 30 -18.85 18.29 -0.70
C VAL A 30 -19.30 17.09 -1.55
N GLY A 31 -19.62 15.97 -0.92
CA GLY A 31 -20.15 14.78 -1.59
C GLY A 31 -19.25 13.54 -1.65
N LEU A 32 -18.25 13.44 -0.76
CA LEU A 32 -17.48 12.21 -0.51
C LEU A 32 -18.40 11.09 0.02
N ILE A 33 -19.35 11.44 0.89
CA ILE A 33 -20.28 10.53 1.54
C ILE A 33 -21.69 10.73 0.98
N GLN A 34 -22.25 9.66 0.40
CA GLN A 34 -23.66 9.57 0.07
C GLN A 34 -24.46 9.19 1.31
N TRP A 35 -25.43 10.02 1.68
CA TRP A 35 -26.21 9.86 2.90
C TRP A 35 -27.61 9.34 2.59
N HIS A 36 -28.08 8.37 3.37
CA HIS A 36 -29.41 7.79 3.24
C HIS A 36 -30.08 7.66 4.61
N SER A 37 -31.39 7.90 4.65
CA SER A 37 -32.19 7.63 5.85
C SER A 37 -32.67 6.17 5.84
N LEU A 38 -32.55 5.51 6.99
CA LEU A 38 -33.16 4.23 7.28
C LEU A 38 -34.45 4.43 8.10
N PRO A 39 -35.28 3.38 8.27
CA PRO A 39 -36.44 3.45 9.15
C PRO A 39 -36.04 3.98 10.53
N LYS A 40 -36.81 4.95 11.04
CA LYS A 40 -36.53 5.59 12.32
C LYS A 40 -36.52 4.56 13.45
N LEU A 41 -35.62 4.75 14.41
CA LEU A 41 -35.58 3.96 15.63
C LEU A 41 -36.97 3.99 16.30
N PRO A 42 -37.53 2.83 16.71
CA PRO A 42 -38.86 2.74 17.33
C PRO A 42 -38.79 3.14 18.82
N ASP A 43 -38.20 4.29 19.08
CA ASP A 43 -38.24 5.01 20.34
C ASP A 43 -39.04 6.30 20.20
N THR A 44 -39.57 6.84 21.30
CA THR A 44 -40.33 8.09 21.29
C THR A 44 -39.47 9.36 21.16
N HIS A 45 -38.25 9.37 21.70
CA HIS A 45 -37.43 10.57 21.86
C HIS A 45 -36.03 10.46 21.23
N GLY A 46 -35.59 9.26 20.82
CA GLY A 46 -34.20 8.98 20.49
C GLY A 46 -33.36 8.65 21.73
N LEU A 47 -32.10 8.30 21.52
CA LEU A 47 -31.16 7.82 22.54
C LEU A 47 -29.80 8.50 22.39
N ALA A 48 -29.19 8.91 23.50
CA ALA A 48 -27.78 9.30 23.55
C ALA A 48 -26.97 8.22 24.27
N GLY A 49 -25.74 8.01 23.82
CA GLY A 49 -24.88 6.91 24.28
C GLY A 49 -25.52 5.52 24.22
N PRO A 50 -26.34 5.16 23.21
CA PRO A 50 -26.74 3.76 23.09
C PRO A 50 -25.51 2.91 22.77
N PHE A 51 -25.60 1.62 23.01
CA PHE A 51 -24.73 0.65 22.36
C PHE A 51 -25.27 0.34 20.97
N ALA A 52 -24.40 0.18 19.98
CA ALA A 52 -24.80 -0.25 18.65
C ALA A 52 -23.73 -1.10 17.95
N GLY A 53 -24.18 -2.05 17.14
CA GLY A 53 -23.27 -2.89 16.34
C GLY A 53 -24.01 -3.78 15.35
N LYS A 54 -23.27 -4.47 14.48
CA LYS A 54 -23.81 -5.33 13.43
C LYS A 54 -23.67 -6.81 13.81
N ILE A 55 -24.74 -7.59 13.65
CA ILE A 55 -24.75 -9.06 13.82
C ILE A 55 -25.33 -9.68 12.56
N GLY A 56 -24.49 -10.37 11.78
CA GLY A 56 -24.87 -10.76 10.42
C GLY A 56 -25.27 -9.51 9.63
N GLU A 57 -26.43 -9.50 9.00
CA GLU A 57 -26.97 -8.31 8.31
C GLU A 57 -27.88 -7.42 9.17
N SER A 58 -27.97 -7.70 10.47
CA SER A 58 -28.83 -6.93 11.38
C SER A 58 -28.05 -5.86 12.14
N LEU A 59 -28.63 -4.65 12.24
CA LEU A 59 -28.15 -3.61 13.15
C LEU A 59 -28.84 -3.78 14.50
N VAL A 60 -28.08 -3.81 15.58
CA VAL A 60 -28.59 -3.87 16.95
C VAL A 60 -28.31 -2.56 17.65
N VAL A 61 -29.29 -2.06 18.40
CA VAL A 61 -29.18 -0.86 19.25
C VAL A 61 -29.68 -1.23 20.64
N ALA A 62 -28.90 -1.00 21.68
CA ALA A 62 -29.24 -1.38 23.05
C ALA A 62 -28.99 -0.25 24.04
N GLY A 63 -29.84 -0.13 25.05
CA GLY A 63 -29.71 0.85 26.12
C GLY A 63 -29.88 2.30 25.66
N GLY A 64 -29.04 3.21 26.15
CA GLY A 64 -29.07 4.63 25.85
C GLY A 64 -29.87 5.46 26.86
N ALA A 65 -29.76 6.79 26.76
CA ALA A 65 -30.40 7.72 27.68
C ALA A 65 -31.07 8.90 26.97
N ASN A 66 -32.19 9.38 27.53
CA ASN A 66 -32.94 10.53 26.99
C ASN A 66 -33.66 11.32 28.09
N PHE A 67 -34.43 12.34 27.68
CA PHE A 67 -35.19 13.25 28.55
C PHE A 67 -36.69 13.19 28.18
N PRO A 68 -37.44 12.18 28.66
CA PRO A 68 -38.77 11.88 28.14
C PRO A 68 -39.89 12.83 28.63
N LYS A 69 -39.60 13.69 29.62
CA LYS A 69 -40.61 14.59 30.23
C LYS A 69 -40.41 16.06 29.89
N ALA A 70 -39.17 16.55 29.99
CA ALA A 70 -38.79 17.94 29.75
C ALA A 70 -37.29 18.00 29.43
N PRO A 71 -36.81 19.02 28.71
CA PRO A 71 -35.38 19.22 28.46
C PRO A 71 -34.60 19.59 29.74
N PRO A 72 -33.26 19.46 29.76
CA PRO A 72 -32.43 19.70 30.94
C PRO A 72 -32.52 21.14 31.47
N TRP A 73 -32.61 22.16 30.61
CA TRP A 73 -32.75 23.57 31.03
C TRP A 73 -34.12 23.90 31.63
N GLU A 74 -35.10 23.00 31.56
CA GLU A 74 -36.41 23.11 32.22
C GLU A 74 -36.51 22.21 33.46
N GLY A 75 -35.38 21.68 33.95
CA GLY A 75 -35.34 20.76 35.09
C GLY A 75 -35.71 19.31 34.75
N GLY A 76 -35.66 18.95 33.46
CA GLY A 76 -35.87 17.59 32.98
C GLY A 76 -34.89 16.59 33.59
N LYS A 77 -35.41 15.43 34.02
CA LYS A 77 -34.59 14.32 34.52
C LYS A 77 -34.19 13.39 33.38
N LYS A 78 -32.89 13.09 33.28
CA LYS A 78 -32.36 12.07 32.35
C LYS A 78 -32.83 10.68 32.79
N VAL A 79 -33.18 9.83 31.82
CA VAL A 79 -33.63 8.45 32.03
C VAL A 79 -32.78 7.52 31.18
N TRP A 80 -32.28 6.45 31.80
CA TRP A 80 -31.54 5.36 31.15
C TRP A 80 -32.47 4.21 30.80
N HIS A 81 -32.17 3.53 29.69
CA HIS A 81 -33.00 2.46 29.14
C HIS A 81 -32.24 1.14 29.12
N ASP A 82 -32.98 0.05 29.10
CA ASP A 82 -32.51 -1.34 29.03
C ASP A 82 -33.01 -2.06 27.75
N ARG A 83 -33.74 -1.37 26.89
CA ARG A 83 -34.36 -1.94 25.69
C ARG A 83 -33.32 -2.28 24.63
N ILE A 84 -33.62 -3.30 23.84
CA ILE A 84 -32.83 -3.74 22.71
C ILE A 84 -33.71 -3.69 21.46
N PHE A 85 -33.18 -3.10 20.40
CA PHE A 85 -33.80 -2.95 19.09
C PHE A 85 -32.96 -3.67 18.05
N VAL A 86 -33.61 -4.42 17.17
CA VAL A 86 -32.95 -5.15 16.09
C VAL A 86 -33.56 -4.69 14.77
N TYR A 87 -32.75 -4.11 13.91
CA TYR A 87 -33.13 -3.75 12.56
C TYR A 87 -32.71 -4.86 11.60
N SER A 88 -33.67 -5.39 10.84
CA SER A 88 -33.41 -6.32 9.74
C SER A 88 -33.32 -5.55 8.43
N ALA A 89 -32.15 -5.60 7.79
CA ALA A 89 -31.97 -5.01 6.46
C ALA A 89 -32.85 -5.69 5.40
N GLU A 90 -33.06 -7.01 5.50
CA GLU A 90 -33.91 -7.77 4.57
C GLU A 90 -35.38 -7.35 4.65
N GLN A 91 -35.89 -7.13 5.87
CA GLN A 91 -37.28 -6.76 6.10
C GLN A 91 -37.50 -5.25 6.11
N ASN A 92 -36.42 -4.46 6.03
CA ASN A 92 -36.41 -3.01 6.16
C ASN A 92 -37.27 -2.52 7.34
N SER A 93 -37.15 -3.20 8.49
CA SER A 93 -38.00 -2.94 9.66
C SER A 93 -37.30 -3.24 10.98
N TRP A 94 -37.82 -2.64 12.05
CA TRP A 94 -37.33 -2.81 13.40
C TRP A 94 -38.18 -3.79 14.19
N ILE A 95 -37.50 -4.61 15.00
CA ILE A 95 -38.07 -5.49 16.01
C ILE A 95 -37.60 -4.98 17.37
N VAL A 96 -38.55 -4.75 18.28
CA VAL A 96 -38.22 -4.53 19.69
C VAL A 96 -38.05 -5.89 20.34
N SER A 97 -36.85 -6.19 20.83
CA SER A 97 -36.54 -7.46 21.46
C SER A 97 -37.32 -7.61 22.77
N GLU A 98 -37.82 -8.82 23.04
CA GLU A 98 -38.37 -9.18 24.35
C GLU A 98 -37.27 -9.26 25.41
N THR A 99 -36.06 -9.70 25.02
CA THR A 99 -34.86 -9.65 25.86
C THR A 99 -34.45 -8.20 26.10
N ARG A 100 -34.15 -7.88 27.36
CA ARG A 100 -33.63 -6.58 27.83
C ARG A 100 -32.21 -6.72 28.37
N LEU A 101 -31.49 -5.61 28.45
CA LEU A 101 -30.25 -5.54 29.20
C LEU A 101 -30.54 -5.84 30.70
N PRO A 102 -29.61 -6.49 31.42
CA PRO A 102 -29.78 -6.79 32.85
C PRO A 102 -29.97 -5.55 33.72
N GLN A 103 -29.54 -4.38 33.23
CA GLN A 103 -29.71 -3.07 33.84
C GLN A 103 -29.77 -2.00 32.76
N SER A 104 -30.42 -0.87 33.07
CA SER A 104 -30.45 0.30 32.21
C SER A 104 -29.06 0.93 32.10
N LEU A 105 -28.53 1.04 30.87
CA LEU A 105 -27.14 1.46 30.62
C LEU A 105 -27.05 2.40 29.42
N ALA A 106 -26.12 3.35 29.48
CA ALA A 106 -25.77 4.23 28.38
C ALA A 106 -24.29 4.65 28.47
N TYR A 107 -23.77 5.26 27.41
CA TYR A 107 -22.43 5.83 27.35
C TYR A 107 -21.32 4.79 27.63
N GLY A 108 -21.51 3.54 27.19
CA GLY A 108 -20.45 2.54 27.13
C GLY A 108 -19.84 2.43 25.73
N VAL A 109 -18.99 1.44 25.51
CA VAL A 109 -18.45 1.09 24.19
C VAL A 109 -19.14 -0.17 23.65
N SER A 110 -19.43 -0.17 22.36
CA SER A 110 -19.91 -1.35 21.63
C SER A 110 -19.00 -1.68 20.47
N LEU A 111 -18.57 -2.94 20.36
CA LEU A 111 -17.66 -3.41 19.32
C LEU A 111 -18.30 -4.56 18.54
N THR A 112 -18.36 -4.43 17.21
CA THR A 112 -18.83 -5.48 16.32
C THR A 112 -17.72 -6.51 16.10
N LEU A 113 -18.03 -7.81 16.26
CA LEU A 113 -17.10 -8.92 16.03
C LEU A 113 -17.62 -9.82 14.91
N PRO A 114 -17.28 -9.55 13.64
CA PRO A 114 -17.81 -10.29 12.50
C PRO A 114 -17.48 -11.79 12.54
N GLY A 115 -16.25 -12.16 12.92
CA GLY A 115 -15.81 -13.56 13.03
C GLY A 115 -16.58 -14.37 14.07
N ARG A 116 -17.19 -13.69 15.04
CA ARG A 116 -18.01 -14.29 16.09
C ARG A 116 -19.51 -14.09 15.84
N ALA A 117 -19.92 -13.32 14.83
CA ALA A 117 -21.31 -12.89 14.62
C ALA A 117 -21.95 -12.36 15.91
N SER A 118 -21.29 -11.40 16.56
CA SER A 118 -21.71 -10.84 17.85
C SER A 118 -21.33 -9.36 17.98
N VAL A 119 -21.92 -8.69 18.97
CA VAL A 119 -21.55 -7.35 19.40
C VAL A 119 -21.23 -7.39 20.88
N VAL A 120 -20.10 -6.82 21.28
CA VAL A 120 -19.69 -6.76 22.69
C VAL A 120 -20.06 -5.40 23.26
N LEU A 121 -20.65 -5.37 24.46
CA LEU A 121 -21.07 -4.17 25.19
C LEU A 121 -20.23 -4.02 26.45
N LEU A 122 -19.54 -2.89 26.61
CA LEU A 122 -18.52 -2.66 27.63
C LEU A 122 -18.78 -1.37 28.41
N GLY A 123 -18.80 -1.49 29.74
CA GLY A 123 -18.96 -0.41 30.71
C GLY A 123 -20.27 0.37 30.53
N GLY A 124 -20.16 1.69 30.67
CA GLY A 124 -21.28 2.64 30.62
C GLY A 124 -21.75 3.07 32.01
N SER A 125 -22.60 4.09 32.03
CA SER A 125 -23.28 4.60 33.20
C SER A 125 -24.61 3.90 33.42
N ASP A 126 -24.93 3.57 34.66
CA ASP A 126 -26.25 3.13 35.09
C ASP A 126 -27.25 4.30 35.25
N GLN A 127 -28.45 3.98 35.73
CA GLN A 127 -29.53 4.94 35.98
C GLN A 127 -29.24 6.01 37.03
N GLU A 128 -28.24 5.81 37.90
CA GLU A 128 -27.74 6.79 38.87
C GLU A 128 -26.52 7.56 38.32
N ASN A 129 -26.21 7.37 37.02
CA ASN A 129 -25.05 7.91 36.33
C ASN A 129 -23.69 7.41 36.86
N VAL A 130 -23.68 6.24 37.52
CA VAL A 130 -22.48 5.62 38.07
C VAL A 130 -21.83 4.74 37.00
N PRO A 131 -20.53 4.92 36.70
CA PRO A 131 -19.79 4.04 35.79
C PRO A 131 -19.83 2.57 36.25
N THR A 132 -19.89 1.63 35.31
CA THR A 132 -20.03 0.19 35.59
C THR A 132 -18.87 -0.64 35.06
N THR A 133 -18.71 -1.86 35.58
CA THR A 133 -17.74 -2.86 35.09
C THR A 133 -18.35 -3.82 34.06
N THR A 134 -19.54 -3.49 33.55
CA THR A 134 -20.33 -4.35 32.68
C THR A 134 -19.53 -4.84 31.47
N ALA A 135 -19.56 -6.14 31.19
CA ALA A 135 -19.01 -6.69 29.96
C ALA A 135 -19.91 -7.84 29.49
N MET A 136 -20.50 -7.71 28.32
CA MET A 136 -21.40 -8.73 27.78
C MET A 136 -21.27 -8.88 26.26
N GLU A 137 -21.51 -10.09 25.76
CA GLU A 137 -21.58 -10.41 24.35
C GLU A 137 -23.06 -10.61 23.95
N LEU A 138 -23.51 -9.86 22.96
CA LEU A 138 -24.84 -9.93 22.36
C LEU A 138 -24.77 -10.74 21.07
N ARG A 139 -25.63 -11.75 20.95
CA ARG A 139 -25.78 -12.62 19.77
C ARG A 139 -27.24 -12.71 19.34
N LEU A 140 -27.46 -13.06 18.07
CA LEU A 140 -28.78 -13.42 17.54
C LEU A 140 -28.82 -14.94 17.33
N VAL A 141 -29.64 -15.65 18.10
CA VAL A 141 -29.83 -17.10 17.99
C VAL A 141 -31.26 -17.37 17.56
N SER A 142 -31.44 -17.91 16.35
CA SER A 142 -32.76 -18.09 15.72
C SER A 142 -33.60 -16.79 15.69
N GLY A 143 -32.96 -15.65 15.48
CA GLY A 143 -33.59 -14.32 15.45
C GLY A 143 -33.83 -13.68 16.82
N ASN A 144 -33.61 -14.40 17.93
CA ASN A 144 -33.78 -13.85 19.29
C ASN A 144 -32.45 -13.35 19.85
N VAL A 145 -32.52 -12.27 20.63
CA VAL A 145 -31.36 -11.70 21.31
C VAL A 145 -30.97 -12.56 22.52
N THR A 146 -29.71 -12.99 22.54
CA THR A 146 -29.07 -13.68 23.67
C THR A 146 -27.89 -12.87 24.19
N LEU A 147 -27.80 -12.73 25.51
CA LEU A 147 -26.71 -12.05 26.20
C LEU A 147 -25.88 -13.05 26.98
N THR A 148 -24.56 -12.97 26.84
CA THR A 148 -23.59 -13.79 27.59
C THR A 148 -22.65 -12.87 28.35
N GLU A 149 -22.43 -13.13 29.64
CA GLU A 149 -21.46 -12.37 30.42
C GLU A 149 -20.03 -12.65 29.97
N LEU A 150 -19.22 -11.59 29.90
CA LEU A 150 -17.78 -11.64 29.69
C LEU A 150 -17.06 -11.27 30.99
N PRO A 151 -15.74 -11.52 31.11
CA PRO A 151 -14.96 -11.02 32.23
C PRO A 151 -15.20 -9.51 32.44
N PRO A 152 -15.58 -9.08 33.65
CA PRO A 152 -15.93 -7.68 33.91
C PRO A 152 -14.70 -6.78 33.73
N LEU A 153 -14.94 -5.50 33.42
CA LEU A 153 -13.87 -4.52 33.31
C LEU A 153 -13.07 -4.43 34.62
N PRO A 154 -11.74 -4.24 34.56
CA PRO A 154 -10.91 -4.12 35.76
C PRO A 154 -11.30 -2.97 36.68
N VAL A 155 -11.86 -1.90 36.10
CA VAL A 155 -12.36 -0.72 36.80
C VAL A 155 -13.69 -0.29 36.19
N PRO A 156 -14.61 0.31 36.96
CA PRO A 156 -15.85 0.84 36.41
C PRO A 156 -15.56 2.02 35.49
N LEU A 157 -16.08 1.97 34.25
CA LEU A 157 -15.82 2.98 33.22
C LEU A 157 -17.09 3.36 32.48
N ALA A 158 -17.19 4.62 32.10
CA ALA A 158 -18.19 5.16 31.18
C ALA A 158 -17.52 6.18 30.25
N GLU A 159 -18.20 6.55 29.17
CA GLU A 159 -17.77 7.60 28.23
C GLU A 159 -16.38 7.34 27.65
N MET A 160 -16.04 6.06 27.51
CA MET A 160 -14.78 5.60 26.95
C MET A 160 -14.88 5.44 25.43
N SER A 161 -13.75 5.20 24.79
CA SER A 161 -13.68 4.78 23.38
C SER A 161 -12.93 3.46 23.27
N GLY A 162 -13.11 2.74 22.16
CA GLY A 162 -12.48 1.44 21.98
C GLY A 162 -12.59 0.93 20.56
N GLU A 163 -11.77 -0.07 20.26
CA GLU A 163 -11.68 -0.69 18.94
C GLU A 163 -11.36 -2.19 19.04
N ALA A 164 -11.57 -2.91 17.94
CA ALA A 164 -11.28 -4.33 17.83
C ALA A 164 -10.33 -4.66 16.67
N ILE A 165 -9.28 -5.44 16.97
CA ILE A 165 -8.41 -6.08 15.96
C ILE A 165 -8.66 -7.58 16.04
N GLY A 166 -9.35 -8.13 15.05
CA GLY A 166 -9.84 -9.51 15.12
C GLY A 166 -10.78 -9.68 16.32
N ASN A 167 -10.45 -10.59 17.23
CA ASN A 167 -11.19 -10.83 18.48
C ASN A 167 -10.50 -10.23 19.73
N ALA A 168 -9.42 -9.44 19.52
CA ALA A 168 -8.79 -8.67 20.58
C ALA A 168 -9.46 -7.30 20.69
N LEU A 169 -9.96 -6.98 21.88
CA LEU A 169 -10.64 -5.72 22.18
C LEU A 169 -9.68 -4.79 22.91
N TYR A 170 -9.72 -3.51 22.54
CA TYR A 170 -8.90 -2.45 23.13
C TYR A 170 -9.81 -1.34 23.61
N LEU A 171 -9.67 -0.96 24.89
CA LEU A 171 -10.45 0.10 25.52
C LEU A 171 -9.52 1.21 25.98
N PHE A 172 -9.71 2.39 25.43
CA PHE A 172 -9.02 3.61 25.82
C PHE A 172 -9.68 4.23 27.05
N SER A 173 -9.10 5.35 27.52
CA SER A 173 -9.58 6.09 28.70
C SER A 173 -11.09 6.33 28.69
N GLY A 174 -11.65 6.41 29.89
CA GLY A 174 -13.02 6.86 30.14
C GLY A 174 -13.15 7.42 31.55
N ARG A 175 -14.36 7.87 31.89
CA ARG A 175 -14.72 8.40 33.19
C ARG A 175 -14.91 7.27 34.21
N THR A 176 -14.25 7.41 35.36
CA THR A 176 -14.53 6.65 36.59
C THR A 176 -15.37 7.52 37.55
N SER A 177 -15.68 7.04 38.74
CA SER A 177 -16.45 7.82 39.73
C SER A 177 -15.74 9.09 40.21
N GLU A 178 -14.40 9.15 40.15
CA GLU A 178 -13.61 10.27 40.69
C GLU A 178 -12.88 11.07 39.62
N LYS A 179 -12.34 10.39 38.60
CA LYS A 179 -11.47 10.97 37.56
C LYS A 179 -11.54 10.20 36.26
N THR A 180 -10.83 10.65 35.24
CA THR A 180 -10.61 9.86 34.02
C THR A 180 -9.49 8.84 34.20
N SER A 181 -9.61 7.69 33.54
CA SER A 181 -8.63 6.60 33.60
C SER A 181 -7.38 6.90 32.77
N GLN A 182 -6.21 6.43 33.18
CA GLN A 182 -4.97 6.52 32.39
C GLN A 182 -4.45 5.11 32.10
N THR A 183 -5.29 4.32 31.45
CA THR A 183 -4.95 2.92 31.12
C THR A 183 -5.62 2.52 29.82
N LEU A 184 -4.84 1.91 28.94
CA LEU A 184 -5.34 1.17 27.78
C LEU A 184 -5.54 -0.28 28.23
N PHE A 185 -6.78 -0.77 28.20
CA PHE A 185 -7.09 -2.16 28.54
C PHE A 185 -7.21 -3.01 27.28
N GLN A 186 -6.75 -4.26 27.36
CA GLN A 186 -6.89 -5.24 26.29
C GLN A 186 -7.43 -6.55 26.82
N ILE A 187 -8.30 -7.20 26.05
CA ILE A 187 -8.71 -8.60 26.26
C ILE A 187 -8.73 -9.33 24.93
N ASP A 188 -8.19 -10.55 24.90
CA ASP A 188 -8.29 -11.45 23.75
C ASP A 188 -9.37 -12.49 24.02
N LEU A 189 -10.43 -12.48 23.21
CA LEU A 189 -11.55 -13.40 23.36
C LEU A 189 -11.30 -14.78 22.75
N ASP A 190 -10.21 -14.98 22.01
CA ASP A 190 -9.79 -16.29 21.50
C ASP A 190 -8.85 -17.02 22.47
N ALA A 191 -8.35 -16.33 23.50
CA ALA A 191 -7.56 -16.95 24.55
C ALA A 191 -8.39 -18.04 25.28
N ILE A 192 -7.72 -19.13 25.67
CA ILE A 192 -8.34 -20.25 26.43
C ILE A 192 -9.07 -19.73 27.69
N LYS A 193 -8.50 -18.69 28.33
CA LYS A 193 -9.10 -17.98 29.45
C LYS A 193 -8.96 -16.47 29.20
N PRO A 194 -9.97 -15.82 28.60
CA PRO A 194 -9.95 -14.39 28.35
C PRO A 194 -9.77 -13.60 29.65
N GLN A 195 -8.80 -12.69 29.68
CA GLN A 195 -8.52 -11.83 30.82
C GLN A 195 -8.12 -10.44 30.34
N TRP A 196 -8.58 -9.43 31.08
CA TRP A 196 -8.15 -8.06 30.86
C TRP A 196 -6.71 -7.85 31.32
N LYS A 197 -5.93 -7.16 30.49
CA LYS A 197 -4.58 -6.70 30.82
C LYS A 197 -4.47 -5.20 30.57
N ALA A 198 -3.70 -4.52 31.41
CA ALA A 198 -3.30 -3.14 31.17
C ALA A 198 -2.11 -3.14 30.20
N LEU A 199 -2.16 -2.26 29.21
CA LEU A 199 -1.09 -1.99 28.25
C LEU A 199 -0.34 -0.70 28.65
N PRO A 200 0.87 -0.48 28.10
CA PRO A 200 1.61 0.78 28.31
C PRO A 200 0.74 2.00 28.01
N TRP A 201 0.97 3.09 28.74
CA TRP A 201 0.26 4.36 28.59
C TRP A 201 1.22 5.42 28.02
N PRO A 202 0.78 6.32 27.11
CA PRO A 202 1.63 7.42 26.66
C PRO A 202 1.84 8.38 27.82
N GLY A 203 3.09 8.50 28.30
CA GLY A 203 3.39 9.07 29.63
C GLY A 203 2.92 10.51 29.84
N GLU A 204 2.85 11.31 28.78
CA GLU A 204 2.36 12.69 28.82
C GLU A 204 0.83 12.82 28.69
N ALA A 205 0.15 11.76 28.24
CA ALA A 205 -1.26 11.80 27.91
C ALA A 205 -2.14 11.82 29.16
N ARG A 206 -3.07 12.77 29.20
CA ARG A 206 -4.12 12.83 30.21
C ARG A 206 -5.17 11.75 29.99
N GLY A 207 -5.81 11.33 31.08
CA GLY A 207 -7.08 10.61 31.00
C GLY A 207 -8.14 11.51 30.36
N ARG A 208 -9.13 10.91 29.69
CA ARG A 208 -10.17 11.65 28.97
C ARG A 208 -11.42 10.81 28.75
N MET A 209 -12.55 11.49 28.74
CA MET A 209 -13.86 10.97 28.35
C MET A 209 -14.26 11.52 26.99
N HIS A 210 -15.18 10.82 26.32
CA HIS A 210 -15.74 11.21 25.02
C HIS A 210 -14.66 11.45 23.94
N SER A 211 -13.62 10.62 23.98
CA SER A 211 -12.58 10.55 22.95
C SER A 211 -13.04 9.71 21.76
N ILE A 212 -12.29 9.77 20.66
CA ILE A 212 -12.56 8.98 19.46
C ILE A 212 -11.49 7.89 19.36
N ALA A 213 -11.90 6.65 19.15
CA ALA A 213 -11.00 5.57 18.77
C ALA A 213 -11.05 5.38 17.25
N GLY A 214 -9.99 4.88 16.65
CA GLY A 214 -9.96 4.51 15.24
C GLY A 214 -8.98 3.37 15.00
N LYS A 215 -9.05 2.77 13.82
CA LYS A 215 -8.18 1.66 13.44
C LYS A 215 -7.82 1.77 11.97
N GLN A 216 -6.52 1.74 11.69
CA GLN A 216 -5.97 1.73 10.33
C GLN A 216 -4.71 0.88 10.32
N ASP A 217 -4.55 0.03 9.30
CA ASP A 217 -3.36 -0.81 9.08
C ASP A 217 -2.89 -1.60 10.32
N GLY A 218 -3.83 -2.18 11.06
CA GLY A 218 -3.53 -2.96 12.28
C GLY A 218 -3.10 -2.14 13.50
N LYS A 219 -2.99 -0.81 13.37
CA LYS A 219 -2.73 0.13 14.46
C LYS A 219 -4.01 0.75 14.98
N LEU A 220 -3.96 1.24 16.21
CA LEU A 220 -5.08 1.89 16.87
C LEU A 220 -4.80 3.38 17.05
N TYR A 221 -5.81 4.20 16.81
CA TYR A 221 -5.72 5.65 16.86
C TYR A 221 -6.64 6.18 17.95
N TRP A 222 -6.21 7.22 18.63
CA TRP A 222 -6.91 7.79 19.75
C TRP A 222 -6.86 9.31 19.70
N PHE A 223 -8.03 9.94 19.52
CA PHE A 223 -8.13 11.36 19.18
C PHE A 223 -8.97 12.13 20.20
N GLY A 224 -8.45 13.30 20.58
CA GLY A 224 -9.19 14.33 21.31
C GLY A 224 -9.89 13.81 22.56
N GLY A 225 -11.03 14.40 22.88
CA GLY A 225 -11.82 14.14 24.08
C GLY A 225 -11.79 15.32 25.05
N ARG A 226 -12.23 15.08 26.28
CA ARG A 226 -12.20 16.08 27.35
C ARG A 226 -11.89 15.47 28.69
N ASP A 227 -11.38 16.28 29.60
CA ASP A 227 -11.07 15.88 30.96
C ASP A 227 -11.52 16.96 31.96
N GLY A 228 -11.59 16.61 33.24
CA GLY A 228 -11.82 17.60 34.29
C GLY A 228 -10.70 18.65 34.31
N MET A 229 -11.03 19.88 34.64
CA MET A 229 -10.03 20.94 34.76
C MET A 229 -8.98 20.57 35.83
N SER A 230 -7.70 20.72 35.48
CA SER A 230 -6.59 20.52 36.43
C SER A 230 -5.96 21.87 36.82
N GLU A 231 -5.33 21.92 38.01
CA GLU A 231 -4.63 23.11 38.52
C GLU A 231 -3.37 23.47 37.70
N GLY A 232 -2.88 22.57 36.84
CA GLY A 232 -1.76 22.81 35.93
C GLY A 232 -2.17 23.57 34.67
N SER A 233 -1.19 24.19 34.00
CA SER A 233 -1.40 24.82 32.68
C SER A 233 -1.72 23.76 31.63
N ILE A 234 -2.88 23.87 30.98
CA ILE A 234 -3.09 23.15 29.72
C ILE A 234 -2.18 23.72 28.64
N PRO A 235 -1.68 22.90 27.71
CA PRO A 235 -0.83 23.38 26.61
C PRO A 235 -1.48 24.50 25.81
N PHE A 236 -2.81 24.44 25.65
CA PHE A 236 -3.60 25.41 24.89
C PHE A 236 -4.68 26.02 25.78
N SER A 237 -4.40 27.14 26.45
CA SER A 237 -5.34 27.79 27.39
C SER A 237 -6.69 28.16 26.76
N GLU A 238 -6.73 28.34 25.45
CA GLU A 238 -7.94 28.56 24.66
C GLU A 238 -8.87 27.34 24.57
N ASP A 239 -8.42 26.13 24.92
CA ASP A 239 -9.27 24.94 24.97
C ASP A 239 -9.88 24.69 26.35
N ARG A 240 -9.63 25.58 27.32
CA ARG A 240 -10.26 25.54 28.64
C ARG A 240 -11.69 26.07 28.60
N MET A 241 -12.58 25.35 29.28
CA MET A 241 -13.95 25.73 29.56
C MET A 241 -14.15 25.94 31.06
N GLU A 242 -13.72 27.12 31.55
CA GLU A 242 -13.89 27.52 32.96
C GLU A 242 -15.33 27.37 33.48
N PRO A 243 -16.39 27.79 32.76
CA PRO A 243 -17.77 27.68 33.26
C PRO A 243 -18.20 26.24 33.53
N GLU A 244 -17.63 25.28 32.81
CA GLU A 244 -17.94 23.85 32.90
C GLU A 244 -16.89 23.08 33.71
N SER A 245 -15.80 23.73 34.15
CA SER A 245 -14.64 23.07 34.76
C SER A 245 -14.10 21.91 33.91
N LEU A 246 -14.00 22.10 32.59
CA LEU A 246 -13.53 21.11 31.62
C LEU A 246 -12.35 21.63 30.80
N ASP A 247 -11.42 20.73 30.48
CA ASP A 247 -10.37 20.93 29.49
C ASP A 247 -10.69 20.08 28.24
N PHE A 248 -10.80 20.71 27.07
CA PHE A 248 -10.90 19.99 25.80
C PHE A 248 -9.49 19.67 25.30
N LEU A 249 -9.33 18.48 24.73
CA LEU A 249 -8.01 17.95 24.37
C LEU A 249 -7.83 17.92 22.86
N ARG A 250 -6.62 18.30 22.41
CA ARG A 250 -6.20 18.24 21.00
C ARG A 250 -5.24 17.10 20.71
N ASP A 251 -4.51 16.66 21.72
CA ASP A 251 -3.49 15.64 21.61
C ASP A 251 -4.07 14.32 21.09
N CYS A 252 -3.31 13.73 20.17
CA CYS A 252 -3.70 12.57 19.39
C CYS A 252 -2.58 11.54 19.42
N TYR A 253 -2.93 10.26 19.48
CA TYR A 253 -1.96 9.19 19.64
C TYR A 253 -2.25 7.98 18.77
N CYS A 254 -1.20 7.32 18.31
CA CYS A 254 -1.24 6.01 17.68
C CYS A 254 -0.60 4.98 18.62
N PHE A 255 -1.27 3.84 18.81
CA PHE A 255 -0.73 2.69 19.49
C PHE A 255 -0.53 1.55 18.50
N ASP A 256 0.68 1.00 18.46
CA ASP A 256 1.01 -0.18 17.66
C ASP A 256 0.96 -1.44 18.55
N PRO A 257 -0.03 -2.33 18.37
CA PRO A 257 -0.12 -3.55 19.15
C PRO A 257 1.02 -4.54 18.93
N ALA A 258 1.74 -4.45 17.79
CA ALA A 258 2.84 -5.35 17.46
C ALA A 258 4.11 -4.98 18.24
N THR A 259 4.41 -3.68 18.39
CA THR A 259 5.59 -3.20 19.14
C THR A 259 5.26 -2.79 20.57
N THR A 260 3.98 -2.59 20.90
CA THR A 260 3.46 -2.03 22.15
C THR A 260 3.92 -0.59 22.43
N GLU A 261 4.24 0.15 21.37
CA GLU A 261 4.70 1.52 21.45
C GLU A 261 3.60 2.52 21.11
N TRP A 262 3.76 3.74 21.65
CA TRP A 262 2.91 4.88 21.38
C TRP A 262 3.67 5.93 20.58
N GLU A 263 2.97 6.56 19.64
CA GLU A 263 3.45 7.69 18.86
C GLU A 263 2.49 8.87 19.04
N HIS A 264 3.04 10.06 19.30
CA HIS A 264 2.27 11.30 19.32
C HIS A 264 2.02 11.76 17.87
N LEU A 265 0.77 12.09 17.57
CA LEU A 265 0.32 12.49 16.23
C LEU A 265 0.16 14.00 16.13
N ALA A 266 -0.23 14.50 14.97
CA ALA A 266 -0.62 15.89 14.84
C ALA A 266 -1.87 16.16 15.68
N ASP A 267 -1.79 17.22 16.48
CA ASP A 267 -2.89 17.72 17.28
C ASP A 267 -4.08 18.12 16.41
N LEU A 268 -5.29 17.90 16.94
CA LEU A 268 -6.51 18.42 16.32
C LEU A 268 -6.44 19.94 16.19
N PRO A 269 -7.04 20.54 15.14
CA PRO A 269 -7.05 22.00 14.96
C PRO A 269 -7.70 22.78 16.12
N ALA A 270 -8.62 22.15 16.85
CA ALA A 270 -9.26 22.66 18.05
C ALA A 270 -9.62 21.51 18.98
N GLY A 271 -9.69 21.76 20.29
CA GLY A 271 -10.14 20.73 21.24
C GLY A 271 -11.53 20.21 20.85
N LEU A 272 -11.66 18.90 20.66
CA LEU A 272 -12.86 18.23 20.14
C LEU A 272 -13.31 17.14 21.10
N SER A 273 -14.61 17.05 21.38
CA SER A 273 -15.17 16.02 22.25
C SER A 273 -16.51 15.50 21.71
N ALA A 274 -16.86 14.28 22.13
CA ALA A 274 -18.17 13.67 21.93
C ALA A 274 -18.55 13.38 20.47
N ALA A 275 -17.61 13.45 19.53
CA ALA A 275 -17.84 12.95 18.19
C ALA A 275 -18.24 11.46 18.23
N PRO A 276 -19.06 10.98 17.28
CA PRO A 276 -19.31 9.57 17.08
C PRO A 276 -18.01 8.77 17.01
N SER A 277 -18.01 7.58 17.61
CA SER A 277 -16.81 6.74 17.77
C SER A 277 -17.18 5.27 17.53
N PRO A 278 -16.35 4.47 16.85
CA PRO A 278 -15.02 4.83 16.31
C PRO A 278 -15.07 5.73 15.07
N ALA A 279 -13.92 6.29 14.69
CA ALA A 279 -13.70 6.98 13.42
C ALA A 279 -13.87 6.01 12.25
N VAL A 280 -14.43 6.49 11.14
CA VAL A 280 -14.66 5.68 9.93
C VAL A 280 -13.34 5.49 9.19
N SER A 281 -12.87 4.25 9.08
CA SER A 281 -11.73 3.89 8.25
C SER A 281 -12.11 3.95 6.78
N VAL A 282 -11.34 4.73 6.00
CA VAL A 282 -11.57 4.95 4.56
C VAL A 282 -10.24 4.88 3.81
N GLY A 283 -10.23 4.18 2.67
CA GLY A 283 -9.03 4.01 1.85
C GLY A 283 -7.88 3.32 2.59
N GLU A 284 -6.64 3.53 2.13
CA GLU A 284 -5.44 2.97 2.78
C GLU A 284 -5.02 3.78 4.02
N ALA A 285 -5.36 5.06 4.11
CA ALA A 285 -4.71 5.97 5.05
C ALA A 285 -5.60 7.05 5.70
N HIS A 286 -6.93 6.98 5.59
CA HIS A 286 -7.81 7.99 6.20
C HIS A 286 -8.68 7.46 7.32
N LEU A 287 -8.85 8.29 8.35
CA LEU A 287 -9.82 8.10 9.42
C LEU A 287 -10.74 9.32 9.46
N LEU A 288 -12.05 9.11 9.30
CA LEU A 288 -13.05 10.19 9.30
C LEU A 288 -13.73 10.33 10.66
N ILE A 289 -13.74 11.55 11.18
CA ILE A 289 -14.46 11.93 12.40
C ILE A 289 -15.71 12.71 12.01
N LEU A 290 -16.86 12.20 12.43
CA LEU A 290 -18.17 12.69 12.00
C LEU A 290 -18.71 13.78 12.95
N GLY A 291 -18.31 15.03 12.76
CA GLY A 291 -18.75 16.13 13.62
C GLY A 291 -18.09 16.11 15.00
N GLY A 292 -18.90 16.31 16.04
CA GLY A 292 -18.43 16.49 17.42
C GLY A 292 -18.49 17.94 17.88
N VAL A 293 -18.25 18.16 19.17
CA VAL A 293 -18.33 19.48 19.80
C VAL A 293 -16.93 20.03 19.96
N THR A 294 -16.62 21.10 19.23
CA THR A 294 -15.38 21.86 19.45
C THR A 294 -15.53 22.81 20.61
N VAL A 295 -14.43 23.11 21.30
CA VAL A 295 -14.41 24.10 22.37
C VAL A 295 -14.87 25.49 21.90
N ASN A 296 -14.47 25.88 20.68
CA ASN A 296 -14.85 27.17 20.09
C ASN A 296 -16.35 27.27 19.89
N PHE A 297 -16.97 26.20 19.36
CA PHE A 297 -18.41 26.12 19.22
C PHE A 297 -19.11 26.24 20.58
N LEU A 298 -18.63 25.52 21.61
CA LEU A 298 -19.24 25.58 22.94
C LEU A 298 -19.13 26.97 23.57
N LYS A 299 -17.98 27.65 23.43
CA LYS A 299 -17.79 29.04 23.89
C LYS A 299 -18.76 30.00 23.22
N GLU A 300 -18.98 29.84 21.92
CA GLU A 300 -19.94 30.64 21.17
C GLU A 300 -21.37 30.44 21.71
N GLN A 301 -21.78 29.18 21.95
CA GLN A 301 -23.12 28.91 22.48
C GLN A 301 -23.31 29.49 23.88
N LEU A 302 -22.30 29.39 24.75
CA LEU A 302 -22.33 29.98 26.09
C LEU A 302 -22.43 31.50 26.07
N ARG A 303 -21.75 32.18 25.13
CA ARG A 303 -21.86 33.63 24.95
C ARG A 303 -23.23 34.03 24.41
N ALA A 304 -23.80 33.23 23.53
CA ALA A 304 -25.10 33.49 22.94
C ALA A 304 -26.25 33.31 23.94
N ARG A 305 -26.12 32.38 24.91
CA ARG A 305 -27.18 31.99 25.85
C ARG A 305 -26.63 31.75 27.27
N PRO A 306 -26.05 32.76 27.94
CA PRO A 306 -25.39 32.59 29.23
C PRO A 306 -26.35 32.12 30.34
N GLU A 307 -27.60 32.58 30.32
CA GLU A 307 -28.64 32.21 31.29
C GLU A 307 -29.11 30.75 31.20
N LEU A 308 -28.88 30.11 30.05
CA LEU A 308 -29.19 28.70 29.81
C LEU A 308 -27.93 27.83 29.75
N ASN A 309 -26.77 28.37 30.15
CA ASN A 309 -25.48 27.69 30.03
C ASN A 309 -25.23 27.17 28.59
N GLY A 310 -25.53 28.01 27.60
CA GLY A 310 -25.39 27.71 26.18
C GLY A 310 -26.47 26.81 25.58
N GLN A 311 -27.40 26.30 26.38
CA GLN A 311 -28.47 25.41 25.95
C GLN A 311 -29.73 26.17 25.48
N GLY A 312 -30.81 25.45 25.21
CA GLY A 312 -32.12 26.04 24.89
C GLY A 312 -32.71 25.58 23.56
N HIS A 313 -33.98 25.91 23.35
CA HIS A 313 -34.74 25.54 22.14
C HIS A 313 -34.15 26.14 20.86
N GLU A 314 -33.54 27.32 20.96
CA GLU A 314 -32.92 28.02 19.84
C GLU A 314 -31.48 27.56 19.54
N HIS A 315 -30.96 26.55 20.24
CA HIS A 315 -29.62 26.00 19.96
C HIS A 315 -29.50 25.56 18.49
N PRO A 316 -28.42 25.89 17.77
CA PRO A 316 -28.34 25.68 16.32
C PRO A 316 -28.25 24.20 15.92
N GLY A 317 -27.76 23.34 16.81
CA GLY A 317 -27.34 21.97 16.47
C GLY A 317 -25.84 21.82 16.72
N PHE A 318 -25.32 20.60 16.68
CA PHE A 318 -23.87 20.40 16.76
C PHE A 318 -23.18 20.62 15.40
N PRO A 319 -21.87 20.91 15.40
CA PRO A 319 -21.06 21.00 14.19
C PRO A 319 -21.22 19.79 13.27
N ARG A 320 -21.19 20.06 11.96
CA ARG A 320 -21.53 19.09 10.90
C ARG A 320 -20.31 18.68 10.07
N THR A 321 -19.16 19.29 10.31
CA THR A 321 -17.91 19.05 9.58
C THR A 321 -17.45 17.61 9.78
N VAL A 322 -17.08 16.96 8.68
CA VAL A 322 -16.39 15.67 8.68
C VAL A 322 -14.89 15.95 8.54
N TRP A 323 -14.14 15.61 9.59
CA TRP A 323 -12.69 15.75 9.60
C TRP A 323 -12.03 14.47 9.11
N GLY A 324 -11.11 14.58 8.16
CA GLY A 324 -10.23 13.49 7.76
C GLY A 324 -8.86 13.65 8.41
N TYR A 325 -8.40 12.60 9.08
CA TYR A 325 -7.01 12.45 9.49
C TYR A 325 -6.29 11.53 8.52
N HIS A 326 -5.17 11.97 7.97
CA HIS A 326 -4.35 11.17 7.08
C HIS A 326 -3.13 10.58 7.82
N THR A 327 -3.04 9.25 7.87
CA THR A 327 -2.10 8.52 8.71
C THR A 327 -0.65 8.57 8.21
N VAL A 328 -0.41 8.87 6.93
CA VAL A 328 0.94 8.96 6.37
C VAL A 328 1.52 10.36 6.51
N THR A 329 0.78 11.41 6.12
CA THR A 329 1.24 12.81 6.22
C THR A 329 1.11 13.37 7.62
N ASN A 330 0.38 12.68 8.49
CA ASN A 330 0.08 13.10 9.86
C ASN A 330 -0.58 14.49 9.86
N THR A 331 -1.67 14.65 9.10
CA THR A 331 -2.37 15.92 8.89
C THR A 331 -3.88 15.77 9.03
N TRP A 332 -4.53 16.89 9.37
CA TRP A 332 -5.98 17.03 9.46
C TRP A 332 -6.50 17.94 8.36
N ALA A 333 -7.61 17.57 7.73
CA ALA A 333 -8.34 18.43 6.81
C ALA A 333 -9.86 18.20 6.93
N PRO A 334 -10.70 19.22 6.70
CA PRO A 334 -12.12 19.00 6.45
C PRO A 334 -12.28 18.31 5.09
N VAL A 335 -13.01 17.20 5.05
CA VAL A 335 -13.17 16.38 3.83
C VAL A 335 -14.60 16.26 3.34
N ASP A 336 -15.58 16.51 4.21
CA ASP A 336 -17.01 16.54 3.85
C ASP A 336 -17.82 17.25 4.94
N GLU A 337 -19.13 17.35 4.77
CA GLU A 337 -20.07 17.78 5.81
C GLU A 337 -21.35 16.94 5.82
N ILE A 338 -21.95 16.74 7.01
CA ILE A 338 -23.26 16.10 7.11
C ILE A 338 -24.32 17.05 6.48
N PRO A 339 -25.07 16.65 5.44
CA PRO A 339 -26.01 17.55 4.74
C PRO A 339 -27.21 17.94 5.61
N LEU A 340 -27.71 19.18 5.48
CA LEU A 340 -28.73 19.78 6.38
C LEU A 340 -30.02 18.95 6.58
N GLU A 341 -30.36 18.08 5.62
CA GLU A 341 -31.51 17.16 5.71
C GLU A 341 -31.31 15.99 6.71
N PHE A 342 -30.06 15.75 7.11
CA PHE A 342 -29.71 14.80 8.16
C PHE A 342 -29.39 15.54 9.46
N GLU A 343 -29.69 14.92 10.59
CA GLU A 343 -29.33 15.45 11.89
C GLU A 343 -27.88 15.03 12.21
N ALA A 344 -27.10 15.91 12.86
CA ALA A 344 -25.70 15.67 13.19
C ALA A 344 -25.57 15.22 14.67
N PRO A 345 -25.47 13.90 14.95
CA PRO A 345 -25.48 13.40 16.30
C PRO A 345 -24.07 13.40 16.92
N VAL A 346 -24.04 13.54 18.24
CA VAL A 346 -22.87 13.32 19.09
C VAL A 346 -23.18 12.22 20.11
N THR A 347 -22.15 11.66 20.74
CA THR A 347 -22.26 10.57 21.76
C THR A 347 -23.00 9.34 21.25
N VAL A 348 -22.64 8.85 20.06
CA VAL A 348 -23.27 7.66 19.46
C VAL A 348 -22.21 6.77 18.82
N PRO A 349 -22.33 5.43 18.89
CA PRO A 349 -21.42 4.55 18.18
C PRO A 349 -21.59 4.65 16.66
N VAL A 350 -20.49 4.62 15.94
CA VAL A 350 -20.48 4.40 14.49
C VAL A 350 -20.39 2.90 14.24
N VAL A 351 -21.28 2.37 13.39
CA VAL A 351 -21.31 0.94 13.07
C VAL A 351 -20.91 0.73 11.62
N MET A 352 -19.75 0.14 11.38
CA MET A 352 -19.33 -0.26 10.04
C MET A 352 -20.24 -1.38 9.53
N ALA A 353 -20.93 -1.16 8.41
CA ALA A 353 -21.76 -2.16 7.75
C ALA A 353 -20.96 -3.02 6.78
N ASP A 354 -20.02 -2.40 6.08
CA ASP A 354 -19.00 -3.00 5.20
C ASP A 354 -17.78 -2.06 5.13
N ALA A 355 -16.87 -2.25 4.18
CA ALA A 355 -15.64 -1.44 4.08
C ALA A 355 -15.90 0.05 3.77
N ASN A 356 -16.99 0.38 3.07
CA ASN A 356 -17.27 1.76 2.60
C ASN A 356 -18.58 2.31 3.15
N THR A 357 -19.35 1.49 3.88
CA THR A 357 -20.64 1.88 4.45
C THR A 357 -20.57 1.86 5.96
N PHE A 358 -21.05 2.94 6.59
CA PHE A 358 -21.24 3.04 8.02
C PHE A 358 -22.68 3.47 8.37
N LEU A 359 -23.08 3.20 9.61
CA LEU A 359 -24.41 3.48 10.14
C LEU A 359 -24.28 4.28 11.44
N ILE A 360 -25.19 5.23 11.63
CA ILE A 360 -25.41 5.91 12.92
C ILE A 360 -26.87 5.73 13.31
N SER A 361 -27.10 5.22 14.51
CA SER A 361 -28.42 4.71 14.94
C SER A 361 -29.31 5.73 15.65
N SER A 362 -28.70 6.77 16.25
CA SER A 362 -29.38 7.77 17.07
C SER A 362 -28.36 8.86 17.46
N GLY A 363 -28.45 9.41 18.67
CA GLY A 363 -27.49 10.33 19.27
C GLY A 363 -28.13 11.64 19.75
N GLU A 364 -27.31 12.48 20.38
CA GLU A 364 -27.70 13.81 20.82
C GLU A 364 -27.44 14.82 19.69
N ILE A 365 -28.42 15.67 19.35
CA ILE A 365 -28.29 16.60 18.21
C ILE A 365 -28.24 18.07 18.66
N LYS A 366 -28.74 18.32 19.88
CA LYS A 366 -28.66 19.55 20.66
C LYS A 366 -28.66 19.12 22.14
N PRO A 367 -28.18 19.96 23.07
CA PRO A 367 -28.29 19.67 24.50
C PRO A 367 -29.69 19.14 24.84
N GLY A 368 -29.80 18.02 25.54
CA GLY A 368 -31.10 17.45 25.94
C GLY A 368 -31.95 16.79 24.84
N VAL A 369 -31.70 17.06 23.56
CA VAL A 369 -32.52 16.60 22.42
C VAL A 369 -31.82 15.47 21.66
N ARG A 370 -32.52 14.35 21.48
CA ARG A 370 -31.99 13.17 20.79
C ARG A 370 -32.74 12.92 19.48
N THR A 371 -32.11 12.17 18.59
CA THR A 371 -32.69 11.82 17.30
C THR A 371 -33.18 10.39 17.23
N ARG A 372 -34.28 10.17 16.51
CA ARG A 372 -34.71 8.83 16.08
C ARG A 372 -34.22 8.49 14.67
N GLN A 373 -33.59 9.44 13.99
CA GLN A 373 -33.08 9.25 12.64
C GLN A 373 -31.94 8.24 12.70
N VAL A 374 -32.04 7.24 11.83
CA VAL A 374 -30.98 6.27 11.59
C VAL A 374 -30.44 6.62 10.22
N ILE A 375 -29.15 6.91 10.14
CA ILE A 375 -28.50 7.36 8.92
C ILE A 375 -27.46 6.34 8.47
N ARG A 376 -27.39 6.14 7.16
CA ARG A 376 -26.37 5.35 6.48
C ARG A 376 -25.51 6.32 5.67
N GLY A 377 -24.21 6.31 5.93
CA GLY A 377 -23.22 6.97 5.08
C GLY A 377 -22.53 5.93 4.20
N GLN A 378 -22.48 6.16 2.91
CA GLN A 378 -21.75 5.36 1.94
C GLN A 378 -20.68 6.23 1.30
N VAL A 379 -19.42 5.91 1.56
CA VAL A 379 -18.28 6.60 0.96
C VAL A 379 -18.16 6.17 -0.50
N GLU A 380 -18.16 7.12 -1.43
CA GLU A 380 -17.99 6.88 -2.85
C GLU A 380 -16.71 7.52 -3.38
N SER A 381 -15.91 6.76 -4.14
CA SER A 381 -14.71 7.29 -4.79
C SER A 381 -15.12 8.22 -5.93
N ASN A 382 -14.68 9.48 -5.91
CA ASN A 382 -14.98 10.43 -6.97
C ASN A 382 -13.92 10.32 -8.08
N ARG A 383 -14.04 9.29 -8.93
CA ARG A 383 -13.06 9.04 -10.00
C ARG A 383 -13.19 10.11 -11.08
N ALA A 384 -12.17 10.95 -11.23
CA ALA A 384 -12.09 11.88 -12.35
C ALA A 384 -12.07 11.10 -13.69
N SER A 385 -12.86 11.52 -14.68
CA SER A 385 -12.74 10.95 -16.02
C SER A 385 -11.38 11.31 -16.61
N PHE A 386 -10.70 10.34 -17.21
CA PHE A 386 -9.38 10.58 -17.80
C PHE A 386 -9.43 11.59 -18.94
N GLY A 387 -10.60 11.75 -19.59
CA GLY A 387 -10.78 12.70 -20.68
C GLY A 387 -10.23 12.20 -22.03
N VAL A 388 -10.95 12.56 -23.10
CA VAL A 388 -10.70 12.04 -24.45
C VAL A 388 -9.31 12.40 -24.97
N VAL A 389 -8.82 13.61 -24.68
CA VAL A 389 -7.50 14.07 -25.16
C VAL A 389 -6.36 13.24 -24.54
N ASN A 390 -6.45 12.91 -23.26
CA ASN A 390 -5.47 12.04 -22.61
C ASN A 390 -5.48 10.63 -23.25
N TRP A 391 -6.67 10.07 -23.52
CA TRP A 391 -6.79 8.80 -24.25
C TRP A 391 -6.21 8.87 -25.67
N ILE A 392 -6.36 9.99 -26.39
CA ILE A 392 -5.74 10.19 -27.70
C ILE A 392 -4.22 10.16 -27.59
N VAL A 393 -3.62 10.83 -26.59
CA VAL A 393 -2.16 10.81 -26.39
C VAL A 393 -1.67 9.38 -26.11
N VAL A 394 -2.36 8.63 -25.26
CA VAL A 394 -2.05 7.22 -24.99
C VAL A 394 -2.17 6.38 -26.26
N ALA A 395 -3.23 6.54 -27.05
CA ALA A 395 -3.41 5.81 -28.31
C ALA A 395 -2.31 6.13 -29.32
N VAL A 396 -1.93 7.40 -29.47
CA VAL A 396 -0.83 7.83 -30.35
C VAL A 396 0.49 7.20 -29.91
N TYR A 397 0.79 7.21 -28.61
CA TYR A 397 1.98 6.56 -28.05
C TYR A 397 2.01 5.05 -28.38
N LEU A 398 0.91 4.35 -28.11
CA LEU A 398 0.78 2.92 -28.34
C LEU A 398 0.96 2.57 -29.82
N LEU A 399 0.34 3.33 -30.72
CA LEU A 399 0.50 3.17 -32.17
C LEU A 399 1.94 3.46 -32.62
N ALA A 400 2.62 4.45 -32.02
CA ALA A 400 4.02 4.73 -32.30
C ALA A 400 4.92 3.54 -31.94
N MET A 401 4.66 2.84 -30.84
CA MET A 401 5.43 1.63 -30.47
C MET A 401 5.22 0.49 -31.48
N VAL A 402 3.98 0.28 -31.94
CA VAL A 402 3.69 -0.69 -33.01
C VAL A 402 4.40 -0.30 -34.31
N ALA A 403 4.40 0.99 -34.67
CA ALA A 403 5.08 1.49 -35.85
C ALA A 403 6.60 1.28 -35.80
N VAL A 404 7.23 1.46 -34.63
CA VAL A 404 8.64 1.13 -34.40
C VAL A 404 8.88 -0.36 -34.63
N GLY A 405 8.07 -1.24 -34.03
CA GLY A 405 8.16 -2.69 -34.22
C GLY A 405 8.01 -3.12 -35.69
N TYR A 406 7.06 -2.51 -36.41
CA TYR A 406 6.87 -2.72 -37.84
C TYR A 406 8.08 -2.27 -38.67
N GLY A 407 8.68 -1.13 -38.33
CA GLY A 407 9.87 -0.63 -38.99
C GLY A 407 11.06 -1.60 -38.88
N PHE A 408 11.26 -2.20 -37.70
CA PHE A 408 12.32 -3.20 -37.50
C PHE A 408 12.01 -4.56 -38.14
N MET A 409 10.74 -4.96 -38.21
CA MET A 409 10.33 -6.18 -38.92
C MET A 409 10.77 -6.16 -40.40
N ARG A 410 10.80 -4.97 -41.03
CA ARG A 410 11.21 -4.80 -42.43
C ARG A 410 12.73 -4.83 -42.64
N ARG A 411 13.53 -4.87 -41.57
CA ARG A 411 14.99 -4.97 -41.66
C ARG A 411 15.44 -6.43 -41.68
N GLU A 412 16.66 -6.68 -42.17
CA GLU A 412 17.30 -8.01 -42.10
C GLU A 412 17.36 -8.59 -40.67
N SER A 413 17.19 -7.76 -39.64
CA SER A 413 17.16 -8.19 -38.24
C SER A 413 16.01 -9.14 -37.87
N ALA A 414 14.97 -9.26 -38.71
CA ALA A 414 13.88 -10.21 -38.50
C ALA A 414 13.94 -11.44 -39.42
N ALA A 415 15.02 -11.62 -40.18
CA ALA A 415 15.12 -12.61 -41.26
C ALA A 415 15.67 -13.98 -40.83
N SER A 416 16.41 -14.07 -39.72
CA SER A 416 16.97 -15.33 -39.19
C SER A 416 16.80 -15.43 -37.67
N THR A 417 16.96 -16.63 -37.11
CA THR A 417 16.88 -16.84 -35.65
C THR A 417 17.95 -16.05 -34.90
N ASP A 418 19.19 -16.03 -35.40
CA ASP A 418 20.30 -15.26 -34.79
C ASP A 418 19.99 -13.76 -34.83
N ALA A 419 19.49 -13.25 -35.95
CA ALA A 419 19.11 -11.85 -36.08
C ALA A 419 17.97 -11.48 -35.11
N TYR A 420 16.97 -12.36 -34.95
CA TYR A 420 15.83 -12.15 -34.06
C TYR A 420 16.21 -12.16 -32.57
N PHE A 421 17.20 -12.96 -32.16
CA PHE A 421 17.63 -13.05 -30.75
C PHE A 421 18.82 -12.16 -30.39
N ARG A 422 19.69 -11.82 -31.35
CA ARG A 422 20.94 -11.07 -31.09
C ARG A 422 21.05 -9.76 -31.86
N GLY A 423 20.06 -9.43 -32.70
CA GLY A 423 19.98 -8.13 -33.39
C GLY A 423 21.12 -7.89 -34.38
N GLY A 424 21.78 -8.95 -34.84
CA GLY A 424 22.96 -8.87 -35.70
C GLY A 424 24.16 -8.16 -35.05
N GLN A 425 24.18 -8.01 -33.72
CA GLN A 425 25.23 -7.30 -32.98
C GLN A 425 25.42 -5.82 -33.37
N ARG A 426 24.36 -5.15 -33.83
CA ARG A 426 24.42 -3.76 -34.34
C ARG A 426 23.94 -2.70 -33.36
N VAL A 427 23.49 -3.10 -32.17
CA VAL A 427 22.88 -2.17 -31.22
C VAL A 427 23.96 -1.25 -30.61
N PRO A 428 23.79 0.08 -30.65
CA PRO A 428 24.71 1.01 -29.99
C PRO A 428 24.72 0.80 -28.47
N TRP A 429 25.88 0.96 -27.84
CA TRP A 429 26.05 0.73 -26.39
C TRP A 429 25.07 1.52 -25.51
N TRP A 430 24.74 2.76 -25.88
CA TRP A 430 23.85 3.61 -25.09
C TRP A 430 22.38 3.15 -25.18
N VAL A 431 21.95 2.63 -26.33
CA VAL A 431 20.61 2.04 -26.52
C VAL A 431 20.51 0.76 -25.71
N ALA A 432 21.52 -0.11 -25.80
CA ALA A 432 21.60 -1.31 -24.98
C ALA A 432 21.59 -0.98 -23.48
N GLY A 433 22.32 0.07 -23.07
CA GLY A 433 22.37 0.50 -21.67
C GLY A 433 21.03 1.01 -21.16
N LEU A 434 20.36 1.90 -21.90
CA LEU A 434 19.01 2.37 -21.59
C LEU A 434 17.99 1.21 -21.54
N SER A 435 18.15 0.23 -22.42
CA SER A 435 17.27 -0.95 -22.46
C SER A 435 17.49 -1.90 -21.29
N ILE A 436 18.73 -2.12 -20.84
CA ILE A 436 19.00 -2.85 -19.58
C ILE A 436 18.30 -2.13 -18.43
N PHE A 437 18.44 -0.80 -18.34
CA PHE A 437 17.82 -0.02 -17.28
C PHE A 437 16.29 -0.10 -17.33
N ALA A 438 15.66 0.07 -18.49
CA ALA A 438 14.21 -0.05 -18.64
C ALA A 438 13.68 -1.44 -18.26
N THR A 439 14.44 -2.50 -18.57
CA THR A 439 14.11 -3.88 -18.21
C THR A 439 14.15 -4.09 -16.69
N MET A 440 15.07 -3.42 -16.00
CA MET A 440 15.24 -3.53 -14.54
C MET A 440 14.30 -2.61 -13.76
N LEU A 441 13.99 -1.43 -14.30
CA LEU A 441 13.08 -0.48 -13.66
C LEU A 441 11.66 -1.09 -13.62
N SER A 442 11.06 -1.51 -14.73
CA SER A 442 9.67 -2.01 -14.77
C SER A 442 8.60 -1.04 -14.23
N ALA A 443 7.35 -1.28 -14.60
CA ALA A 443 6.23 -0.47 -14.09
C ALA A 443 5.98 -0.66 -12.57
N ILE A 444 6.45 -1.76 -11.97
CA ILE A 444 6.33 -1.98 -10.53
C ILE A 444 7.11 -0.90 -9.79
N THR A 445 8.38 -0.68 -10.14
CA THR A 445 9.19 0.32 -9.43
C THR A 445 8.72 1.75 -9.71
N PHE A 446 8.18 2.02 -10.91
CA PHE A 446 7.66 3.34 -11.26
C PHE A 446 6.59 3.83 -10.28
N MET A 447 5.72 2.93 -9.80
CA MET A 447 4.65 3.27 -8.84
C MET A 447 5.07 2.99 -7.40
N ALA A 448 5.69 1.83 -7.15
CA ALA A 448 6.03 1.41 -5.80
C ALA A 448 7.17 2.22 -5.16
N ILE A 449 8.16 2.70 -5.93
CA ILE A 449 9.27 3.49 -5.35
C ILE A 449 8.76 4.84 -4.83
N PRO A 450 8.03 5.66 -5.62
CA PRO A 450 7.46 6.90 -5.11
C PRO A 450 6.51 6.66 -3.92
N ALA A 451 5.62 5.67 -4.01
CA ALA A 451 4.70 5.33 -2.92
C ALA A 451 5.42 4.92 -1.64
N LYS A 452 6.50 4.14 -1.76
CA LYS A 452 7.32 3.74 -0.62
C LYS A 452 8.06 4.92 0.00
N ALA A 453 8.62 5.82 -0.79
CA ALA A 453 9.26 7.03 -0.27
C ALA A 453 8.25 8.03 0.33
N TYR A 454 7.02 8.05 -0.20
CA TYR A 454 5.90 8.82 0.33
C TYR A 454 5.49 8.32 1.72
N ALA A 455 5.29 7.00 1.86
CA ALA A 455 4.90 6.35 3.11
C ALA A 455 6.02 6.36 4.15
N GLU A 456 7.23 5.98 3.75
CA GLU A 456 8.37 5.78 4.64
C GLU A 456 9.40 6.90 4.45
N ASN A 457 10.57 6.59 3.90
CA ASN A 457 11.74 7.46 3.78
C ASN A 457 12.66 7.01 2.62
N LEU A 458 13.86 7.59 2.49
CA LEU A 458 14.79 7.28 1.40
C LEU A 458 15.65 6.02 1.62
N ASN A 459 15.52 5.29 2.73
CA ASN A 459 16.45 4.18 3.07
C ASN A 459 16.54 3.11 1.97
N PHE A 460 15.44 2.84 1.27
CA PHE A 460 15.41 1.85 0.18
C PHE A 460 16.25 2.25 -1.04
N TRP A 461 16.64 3.52 -1.17
CA TRP A 461 17.61 3.97 -2.16
C TRP A 461 19.00 3.34 -1.95
N ILE A 462 19.37 2.99 -0.71
CA ILE A 462 20.61 2.27 -0.37
C ILE A 462 20.70 0.95 -1.15
N GLY A 463 19.57 0.29 -1.41
CA GLY A 463 19.54 -0.94 -2.21
C GLY A 463 20.11 -0.76 -3.62
N GLN A 464 19.98 0.44 -4.19
CA GLN A 464 20.51 0.76 -5.53
C GLN A 464 22.02 0.95 -5.52
N TRP A 465 22.64 1.20 -4.36
CA TRP A 465 24.09 1.29 -4.21
C TRP A 465 24.78 -0.04 -4.52
N ALA A 466 24.07 -1.16 -4.44
CA ALA A 466 24.57 -2.47 -4.85
C ALA A 466 25.11 -2.48 -6.30
N MET A 467 24.60 -1.60 -7.17
CA MET A 467 25.10 -1.47 -8.55
C MET A 467 26.57 -1.08 -8.63
N VAL A 468 27.10 -0.38 -7.60
CA VAL A 468 28.53 -0.05 -7.49
C VAL A 468 29.38 -1.32 -7.44
N LEU A 469 28.87 -2.42 -6.90
CA LEU A 469 29.55 -3.72 -6.89
C LEU A 469 29.17 -4.60 -8.08
N ILE A 470 27.90 -4.64 -8.47
CA ILE A 470 27.40 -5.51 -9.53
C ILE A 470 28.03 -5.17 -10.88
N VAL A 471 28.10 -3.88 -11.25
CA VAL A 471 28.60 -3.48 -12.58
C VAL A 471 30.07 -3.88 -12.79
N PRO A 472 31.03 -3.53 -11.90
CA PRO A 472 32.40 -4.00 -12.04
C PRO A 472 32.51 -5.53 -12.03
N LEU A 473 31.76 -6.21 -11.14
CA LEU A 473 31.77 -7.67 -11.05
C LEU A 473 31.36 -8.32 -12.39
N VAL A 474 30.28 -7.85 -13.01
CA VAL A 474 29.79 -8.37 -14.27
C VAL A 474 30.76 -8.06 -15.41
N VAL A 475 31.23 -6.82 -15.52
CA VAL A 475 32.15 -6.39 -16.57
C VAL A 475 33.47 -7.16 -16.53
N LEU A 476 34.03 -7.37 -15.34
CA LEU A 476 35.35 -7.99 -15.19
C LEU A 476 35.30 -9.52 -15.26
N PHE A 477 34.25 -10.15 -14.72
CA PHE A 477 34.25 -11.60 -14.50
C PHE A 477 33.23 -12.39 -15.31
N TYR A 478 32.12 -11.79 -15.73
CA TYR A 478 31.05 -12.50 -16.46
C TYR A 478 31.04 -12.17 -17.95
N LEU A 479 31.09 -10.88 -18.28
CA LEU A 479 31.02 -10.37 -19.64
C LEU A 479 32.05 -11.01 -20.59
N PRO A 480 33.32 -11.23 -20.21
CA PRO A 480 34.30 -11.85 -21.10
C PRO A 480 33.91 -13.27 -21.52
N TYR A 481 33.27 -14.05 -20.63
CA TYR A 481 32.82 -15.40 -20.97
C TYR A 481 31.64 -15.36 -21.94
N PHE A 482 30.64 -14.52 -21.67
CA PHE A 482 29.47 -14.39 -22.55
C PHE A 482 29.85 -13.92 -23.96
N ARG A 483 30.80 -12.98 -24.07
CA ARG A 483 31.29 -12.50 -25.36
C ARG A 483 32.16 -13.52 -26.09
N LYS A 484 33.07 -14.21 -25.40
CA LYS A 484 33.95 -15.22 -26.02
C LYS A 484 33.21 -16.47 -26.49
N LEU A 485 32.22 -16.92 -25.72
CA LEU A 485 31.39 -18.09 -26.08
C LEU A 485 30.35 -17.77 -27.17
N ASN A 486 30.14 -16.49 -27.49
CA ASN A 486 29.21 -16.03 -28.53
C ASN A 486 27.79 -16.62 -28.36
N ILE A 487 27.35 -16.72 -27.11
CA ILE A 487 26.12 -17.41 -26.72
C ILE A 487 24.85 -16.70 -27.24
N THR A 488 23.81 -17.50 -27.48
CA THR A 488 22.45 -17.01 -27.70
C THR A 488 21.64 -17.07 -26.40
N SER A 489 21.81 -18.14 -25.62
CA SER A 489 21.26 -18.32 -24.27
C SER A 489 22.38 -18.28 -23.22
N ALA A 490 22.16 -17.53 -22.13
CA ALA A 490 23.04 -17.48 -20.96
C ALA A 490 23.38 -18.88 -20.44
N TYR A 491 22.43 -19.81 -20.53
CA TYR A 491 22.55 -21.15 -19.98
C TYR A 491 23.49 -22.07 -20.78
N GLU A 492 23.88 -21.69 -22.01
CA GLU A 492 24.94 -22.36 -22.76
C GLU A 492 26.28 -22.31 -22.01
N PHE A 493 26.53 -21.25 -21.23
CA PHE A 493 27.69 -21.19 -20.35
C PHE A 493 27.71 -22.35 -19.35
N LEU A 494 26.56 -22.70 -18.76
CA LEU A 494 26.47 -23.77 -17.77
C LEU A 494 26.69 -25.16 -18.39
N GLU A 495 26.27 -25.39 -19.64
CA GLU A 495 26.61 -26.64 -20.33
C GLU A 495 28.11 -26.72 -20.63
N ASN A 496 28.69 -25.64 -21.17
CA ASN A 496 30.12 -25.58 -21.46
C ASN A 496 30.99 -25.74 -20.20
N ARG A 497 30.55 -25.17 -19.08
CA ARG A 497 31.26 -25.23 -17.80
C ARG A 497 31.01 -26.53 -17.03
N PHE A 498 29.80 -27.07 -17.13
CA PHE A 498 29.35 -28.20 -16.32
C PHE A 498 28.78 -29.32 -17.19
N ASN A 499 27.47 -29.31 -17.45
CA ASN A 499 26.76 -30.34 -18.20
C ASN A 499 25.39 -29.86 -18.66
N LEU A 500 24.75 -30.66 -19.53
CA LEU A 500 23.44 -30.36 -20.09
C LEU A 500 22.35 -30.20 -19.01
N ALA A 501 22.38 -30.99 -17.94
CA ALA A 501 21.39 -30.88 -16.86
C ALA A 501 21.43 -29.50 -16.19
N SER A 502 22.63 -28.97 -15.92
CA SER A 502 22.80 -27.61 -15.37
C SER A 502 22.20 -26.53 -16.27
N ARG A 503 22.38 -26.66 -17.59
CA ARG A 503 21.77 -25.75 -18.58
C ARG A 503 20.25 -25.81 -18.55
N LEU A 504 19.68 -27.00 -18.64
CA LEU A 504 18.22 -27.17 -18.73
C LEU A 504 17.50 -26.72 -17.47
N VAL A 505 18.00 -27.11 -16.29
CA VAL A 505 17.38 -26.73 -15.01
C VAL A 505 17.40 -25.20 -14.83
N ALA A 506 18.54 -24.56 -15.08
CA ALA A 506 18.65 -23.10 -15.01
C ALA A 506 17.70 -22.39 -16.00
N SER A 507 17.65 -22.88 -17.24
CA SER A 507 16.74 -22.38 -18.27
C SER A 507 15.27 -22.56 -17.89
N ALA A 508 14.86 -23.72 -17.36
CA ALA A 508 13.50 -23.96 -16.89
C ALA A 508 13.09 -23.03 -15.75
N LEU A 509 13.95 -22.87 -14.74
CA LEU A 509 13.69 -21.97 -13.61
C LEU A 509 13.52 -20.52 -14.06
N PHE A 510 14.38 -20.07 -14.99
CA PHE A 510 14.25 -18.75 -15.60
C PHE A 510 12.92 -18.59 -16.35
N MET A 511 12.57 -19.54 -17.22
CA MET A 511 11.34 -19.46 -18.00
C MET A 511 10.09 -19.44 -17.11
N LEU A 512 10.06 -20.28 -16.07
CA LEU A 512 8.96 -20.33 -15.11
C LEU A 512 8.83 -19.00 -14.35
N PHE A 513 9.95 -18.40 -13.93
CA PHE A 513 9.98 -17.09 -13.29
C PHE A 513 9.38 -15.99 -14.18
N HIS A 514 9.76 -15.96 -15.46
CA HIS A 514 9.27 -14.92 -16.35
C HIS A 514 7.79 -15.06 -16.72
N VAL A 515 7.21 -16.27 -16.70
CA VAL A 515 5.75 -16.43 -16.85
C VAL A 515 5.00 -15.70 -15.73
N GLY A 516 5.41 -15.89 -14.47
CA GLY A 516 4.83 -15.18 -13.33
C GLY A 516 5.10 -13.67 -13.40
N ARG A 517 6.32 -13.27 -13.78
CA ARG A 517 6.69 -11.85 -13.93
C ARG A 517 5.81 -11.13 -14.94
N VAL A 518 5.54 -11.72 -16.10
CA VAL A 518 4.68 -11.11 -17.13
C VAL A 518 3.27 -10.87 -16.58
N ALA A 519 2.69 -11.83 -15.86
CA ALA A 519 1.36 -11.67 -15.27
C ALA A 519 1.30 -10.51 -14.27
N ILE A 520 2.29 -10.41 -13.38
CA ILE A 520 2.32 -9.40 -12.31
C ILE A 520 2.60 -8.00 -12.87
N VAL A 521 3.50 -7.89 -13.86
CA VAL A 521 3.82 -6.64 -14.54
C VAL A 521 2.68 -6.16 -15.45
N LEU A 522 1.81 -7.06 -15.92
CA LEU A 522 0.55 -6.67 -16.56
C LEU A 522 -0.49 -6.19 -15.54
N TYR A 523 -0.62 -6.91 -14.43
CA TYR A 523 -1.65 -6.67 -13.42
C TYR A 523 -1.47 -5.35 -12.65
N LEU A 524 -0.30 -5.13 -12.04
CA LEU A 524 -0.11 -3.98 -11.12
C LEU A 524 -0.32 -2.61 -11.78
N PRO A 525 0.21 -2.34 -12.99
CA PRO A 525 -0.01 -1.05 -13.66
C PRO A 525 -1.44 -0.89 -14.17
N ALA A 526 -2.08 -1.98 -14.60
CA ALA A 526 -3.49 -1.96 -14.97
C ALA A 526 -4.38 -1.65 -13.76
N LEU A 527 -4.07 -2.24 -12.59
CA LEU A 527 -4.75 -1.96 -11.34
C LEU A 527 -4.64 -0.48 -10.96
N ALA A 528 -3.41 0.02 -10.83
CA ALA A 528 -3.17 1.41 -10.45
C ALA A 528 -3.86 2.40 -11.41
N LEU A 529 -3.84 2.14 -12.71
CA LEU A 529 -4.52 2.98 -13.67
C LEU A 529 -6.06 2.88 -13.57
N SER A 530 -6.60 1.69 -13.34
CA SER A 530 -8.06 1.50 -13.17
C SER A 530 -8.61 2.05 -11.86
N SER A 531 -7.77 2.21 -10.84
CA SER A 531 -8.12 2.90 -9.60
C SER A 531 -8.16 4.41 -9.77
N ALA A 532 -7.25 4.95 -10.60
CA ALA A 532 -7.13 6.38 -10.80
C ALA A 532 -8.05 6.91 -11.95
N THR A 533 -8.35 6.08 -12.96
CA THR A 533 -9.12 6.47 -14.15
C THR A 533 -10.42 5.66 -14.29
N ASP A 534 -11.20 6.00 -15.33
CA ASP A 534 -12.42 5.32 -15.74
C ASP A 534 -12.18 4.03 -16.56
N ILE A 535 -10.93 3.61 -16.77
CA ILE A 535 -10.64 2.37 -17.53
C ILE A 535 -10.97 1.11 -16.72
N ASN A 536 -11.65 0.17 -17.37
CA ASN A 536 -11.79 -1.17 -16.84
C ASN A 536 -10.42 -1.88 -16.76
N ILE A 537 -10.10 -2.48 -15.61
CA ILE A 537 -8.81 -3.16 -15.40
C ILE A 537 -8.50 -4.24 -16.45
N TYR A 538 -9.49 -5.02 -16.88
CA TYR A 538 -9.30 -6.06 -17.90
C TYR A 538 -9.03 -5.45 -19.28
N ALA A 539 -9.66 -4.31 -19.59
CA ALA A 539 -9.37 -3.57 -20.81
C ALA A 539 -7.93 -3.03 -20.82
N ALA A 540 -7.45 -2.52 -19.67
CA ALA A 540 -6.06 -2.09 -19.52
C ALA A 540 -5.07 -3.25 -19.69
N ILE A 541 -5.32 -4.41 -19.03
CA ILE A 541 -4.50 -5.63 -19.19
C ILE A 541 -4.44 -6.06 -20.66
N LEU A 542 -5.58 -6.09 -21.34
CA LEU A 542 -5.66 -6.48 -22.76
C LEU A 542 -4.91 -5.50 -23.67
N ALA A 543 -5.07 -4.19 -23.46
CA ALA A 543 -4.41 -3.17 -24.26
C ALA A 543 -2.89 -3.25 -24.12
N ILE A 544 -2.38 -3.29 -22.88
CA ILE A 544 -0.94 -3.40 -22.61
C ILE A 544 -0.39 -4.70 -23.20
N GLY A 545 -1.04 -5.83 -22.89
CA GLY A 545 -0.57 -7.16 -23.25
C GLY A 545 -0.60 -7.43 -24.76
N LEU A 546 -1.72 -7.17 -25.43
CA LEU A 546 -1.87 -7.50 -26.85
C LEU A 546 -0.93 -6.65 -27.72
N LEU A 547 -0.83 -5.35 -27.44
CA LEU A 547 0.08 -4.47 -28.17
C LEU A 547 1.54 -4.85 -27.93
N CYS A 548 1.89 -5.23 -26.71
CA CYS A 548 3.22 -5.74 -26.38
C CYS A 548 3.56 -7.01 -27.17
N ILE A 549 2.64 -7.97 -27.24
CA ILE A 549 2.81 -9.19 -28.04
C ILE A 549 3.05 -8.83 -29.51
N ILE A 550 2.21 -7.96 -30.09
CA ILE A 550 2.29 -7.58 -31.51
C ILE A 550 3.69 -7.07 -31.87
N TYR A 551 4.18 -6.01 -31.21
CA TYR A 551 5.47 -5.44 -31.61
C TYR A 551 6.66 -6.35 -31.27
N THR A 552 6.56 -7.15 -30.20
CA THR A 552 7.63 -8.09 -29.80
C THR A 552 7.78 -9.23 -30.82
N VAL A 553 6.67 -9.81 -31.29
CA VAL A 553 6.67 -10.86 -32.32
C VAL A 553 7.24 -10.36 -33.65
N MET A 554 6.93 -9.11 -34.00
CA MET A 554 7.32 -8.52 -35.28
C MET A 554 8.82 -8.17 -35.33
N GLY A 555 9.34 -7.54 -34.28
CA GLY A 555 10.62 -6.85 -34.36
C GLY A 555 11.84 -7.56 -33.76
N GLY A 556 11.66 -8.62 -32.97
CA GLY A 556 12.78 -9.31 -32.30
C GLY A 556 13.53 -8.42 -31.31
N ILE A 557 14.73 -8.84 -30.89
CA ILE A 557 15.49 -8.14 -29.83
C ILE A 557 15.88 -6.71 -30.24
N GLU A 558 16.14 -6.44 -31.52
CA GLU A 558 16.53 -5.09 -31.95
C GLU A 558 15.39 -4.10 -31.71
N ALA A 559 14.16 -4.46 -32.09
CA ALA A 559 13.00 -3.62 -31.80
C ALA A 559 12.78 -3.45 -30.30
N VAL A 560 12.85 -4.55 -29.53
CA VAL A 560 12.70 -4.51 -28.07
C VAL A 560 13.68 -3.52 -27.45
N VAL A 561 14.96 -3.60 -27.82
CA VAL A 561 16.00 -2.73 -27.24
C VAL A 561 15.80 -1.25 -27.62
N TRP A 562 15.34 -0.96 -28.84
CA TRP A 562 15.04 0.42 -29.24
C TRP A 562 13.77 0.97 -28.61
N THR A 563 12.70 0.18 -28.53
CA THR A 563 11.48 0.60 -27.83
C THR A 563 11.80 0.87 -26.37
N ASP A 564 12.53 -0.02 -25.70
CA ASP A 564 12.92 0.15 -24.30
C ASP A 564 13.72 1.43 -24.07
N ALA A 565 14.65 1.77 -24.99
CA ALA A 565 15.45 2.97 -24.85
C ALA A 565 14.60 4.25 -24.94
N ILE A 566 13.61 4.27 -25.85
CA ILE A 566 12.63 5.36 -25.95
C ILE A 566 11.78 5.41 -24.66
N GLN A 567 11.30 4.25 -24.20
CA GLN A 567 10.46 4.12 -23.01
C GLN A 567 11.20 4.59 -21.75
N ALA A 568 12.49 4.27 -21.58
CA ALA A 568 13.33 4.77 -20.48
C ALA A 568 13.38 6.29 -20.44
N LEU A 569 13.54 6.93 -21.61
CA LEU A 569 13.62 8.39 -21.71
C LEU A 569 12.27 9.06 -21.43
N VAL A 570 11.17 8.51 -21.95
CA VAL A 570 9.82 8.98 -21.66
C VAL A 570 9.53 8.90 -20.16
N LEU A 571 9.93 7.79 -19.54
CA LEU A 571 9.69 7.55 -18.11
C LEU A 571 10.49 8.49 -17.21
N LEU A 572 11.80 8.61 -17.44
CA LEU A 572 12.67 9.51 -16.67
C LEU A 572 12.28 10.97 -16.88
N GLY A 573 11.95 11.35 -18.12
CA GLY A 573 11.45 12.70 -18.43
C GLY A 573 10.12 12.99 -17.74
N GLY A 574 9.20 12.03 -17.73
CA GLY A 574 7.91 12.15 -17.05
C GLY A 574 8.04 12.27 -15.53
N ALA A 575 8.87 11.44 -14.91
CA ALA A 575 9.15 11.53 -13.47
C ALA A 575 9.82 12.87 -13.09
N LEU A 576 10.76 13.34 -13.91
CA LEU A 576 11.39 14.65 -13.73
C LEU A 576 10.37 15.79 -13.85
N LEU A 577 9.49 15.73 -14.85
CA LEU A 577 8.44 16.73 -15.01
C LEU A 577 7.51 16.75 -13.79
N CYS A 578 7.06 15.59 -13.30
CA CYS A 578 6.24 15.50 -12.10
C CYS A 578 6.97 16.09 -10.89
N LEU A 579 8.24 15.71 -10.67
CA LEU A 579 9.02 16.23 -9.54
C LEU A 579 9.15 17.76 -9.59
N LEU A 580 9.44 18.31 -10.77
CA LEU A 580 9.52 19.76 -10.94
C LEU A 580 8.18 20.42 -10.64
N ILE A 581 7.08 19.91 -11.17
CA ILE A 581 5.73 20.47 -10.94
C ILE A 581 5.37 20.44 -9.45
N VAL A 582 5.65 19.34 -8.75
CA VAL A 582 5.44 19.25 -7.30
C VAL A 582 6.26 20.33 -6.58
N ILE A 583 7.56 20.43 -6.88
CA ILE A 583 8.44 21.44 -6.26
C ILE A 583 7.96 22.86 -6.54
N PHE A 584 7.47 23.16 -7.74
CA PHE A 584 7.00 24.50 -8.08
C PHE A 584 5.65 24.86 -7.45
N ASN A 585 4.83 23.87 -7.08
CA ASN A 585 3.57 24.08 -6.35
C ASN A 585 3.73 24.03 -4.83
N LEU A 586 4.95 23.81 -4.32
CA LEU A 586 5.26 23.98 -2.90
C LEU A 586 5.58 25.45 -2.63
N ASP A 587 4.90 26.06 -1.66
CA ASP A 587 5.27 27.38 -1.15
C ASP A 587 6.69 27.32 -0.57
N GLY A 588 7.62 28.08 -1.14
CA GLY A 588 9.06 28.04 -0.81
C GLY A 588 9.87 26.97 -1.57
N GLY A 589 9.20 26.17 -2.40
CA GLY A 589 9.79 25.23 -3.35
C GLY A 589 10.73 24.20 -2.74
N MET A 590 11.94 24.06 -3.32
CA MET A 590 12.92 23.07 -2.87
C MET A 590 13.36 23.29 -1.41
N GLY A 591 13.34 24.53 -0.92
CA GLY A 591 13.69 24.84 0.47
C GLY A 591 12.71 24.18 1.45
N THR A 592 11.42 24.34 1.19
CA THR A 592 10.34 23.72 1.97
C THR A 592 10.39 22.21 1.90
N LEU A 593 10.62 21.64 0.71
CA LEU A 593 10.80 20.19 0.54
C LEU A 593 11.92 19.65 1.45
N VAL A 594 13.08 20.30 1.45
CA VAL A 594 14.23 19.85 2.26
C VAL A 594 13.95 20.01 3.77
N SER A 595 13.27 21.09 4.18
CA SER A 595 12.88 21.29 5.59
C SER A 595 11.95 20.18 6.07
N ILE A 596 10.84 19.97 5.36
CA ILE A 596 9.85 18.94 5.69
C ILE A 596 10.50 17.56 5.68
N ALA A 597 11.32 17.24 4.67
CA ALA A 597 11.97 15.95 4.60
C ALA A 597 12.96 15.69 5.74
N GLY A 598 13.60 16.75 6.26
CA GLY A 598 14.49 16.68 7.41
C GLY A 598 13.74 16.53 8.73
N GLU A 599 12.69 17.35 8.94
CA GLU A 599 11.86 17.36 10.15
C GLU A 599 11.10 16.04 10.34
N ASP A 600 10.60 15.46 9.26
CA ASP A 600 9.76 14.26 9.30
C ASP A 600 10.54 12.96 9.04
N GLY A 601 11.88 13.00 9.04
CA GLY A 601 12.70 11.81 8.84
C GLY A 601 12.54 11.14 7.48
N LYS A 602 12.06 11.87 6.46
CA LYS A 602 11.89 11.35 5.08
C LYS A 602 13.20 11.19 4.33
N GLY A 603 14.31 11.69 4.87
CA GLY A 603 15.66 11.53 4.31
C GLY A 603 16.23 10.10 4.42
N LEU A 604 17.55 9.98 4.33
CA LEU A 604 18.26 8.74 4.64
C LEU A 604 18.49 8.66 6.15
N VAL A 605 17.74 7.79 6.83
CA VAL A 605 17.74 7.61 8.30
C VAL A 605 18.11 6.18 8.70
N ALA A 606 18.77 5.45 7.82
CA ALA A 606 19.13 4.04 8.03
C ALA A 606 20.07 3.87 9.24
N ASP A 607 19.83 2.83 10.02
CA ASP A 607 20.76 2.40 11.08
C ASP A 607 21.90 1.57 10.48
N TRP A 608 23.13 1.92 10.83
CA TRP A 608 24.34 1.24 10.38
C TRP A 608 25.02 0.43 11.49
N ASN A 609 24.49 0.46 12.71
CA ASN A 609 25.07 -0.18 13.89
C ASN A 609 24.54 -1.61 14.11
N GLY A 610 23.34 -1.93 13.60
CA GLY A 610 22.70 -3.24 13.75
C GLY A 610 22.42 -3.99 12.44
N PHE A 611 22.14 -5.29 12.58
CA PHE A 611 21.60 -6.16 11.53
C PHE A 611 20.22 -6.64 11.95
N ASP A 612 19.20 -5.84 11.65
CA ASP A 612 17.80 -6.25 11.80
C ASP A 612 17.34 -6.94 10.50
N PHE A 613 16.97 -8.21 10.58
CA PHE A 613 16.51 -9.00 9.43
C PHE A 613 14.98 -9.09 9.35
N SER A 614 14.26 -8.40 10.23
CA SER A 614 12.80 -8.32 10.26
C SER A 614 12.25 -7.66 8.99
N SER A 615 10.96 -7.87 8.72
CA SER A 615 10.28 -7.21 7.60
C SER A 615 10.20 -5.68 7.74
N SER A 616 10.36 -5.15 8.96
CA SER A 616 10.38 -3.72 9.31
C SER A 616 11.79 -3.11 9.42
N THR A 617 12.82 -3.77 8.86
CA THR A 617 14.22 -3.34 9.02
C THR A 617 14.48 -1.90 8.58
N ASN A 618 15.17 -1.15 9.45
CA ASN A 618 15.84 0.12 9.12
C ASN A 618 17.35 -0.03 8.92
N SER A 619 17.89 -1.26 8.98
CA SER A 619 19.33 -1.51 8.81
C SER A 619 19.79 -1.25 7.37
N GLY A 620 20.70 -0.28 7.21
CA GLY A 620 21.29 0.05 5.91
C GLY A 620 22.05 -1.12 5.30
N TRP A 621 22.71 -1.94 6.12
CA TRP A 621 23.42 -3.14 5.67
C TRP A 621 22.49 -4.22 5.16
N VAL A 622 21.38 -4.48 5.87
CA VAL A 622 20.40 -5.50 5.47
C VAL A 622 19.69 -5.09 4.19
N ILE A 623 19.32 -3.81 4.04
CA ILE A 623 18.77 -3.26 2.80
C ILE A 623 19.77 -3.43 1.65
N PHE A 624 21.02 -3.01 1.85
CA PHE A 624 22.07 -3.15 0.83
C PHE A 624 22.26 -4.61 0.38
N LEU A 625 22.41 -5.54 1.33
CA LEU A 625 22.62 -6.95 1.04
C LEU A 625 21.39 -7.59 0.38
N GLY A 626 20.19 -7.28 0.86
CA GLY A 626 18.94 -7.76 0.29
C GLY A 626 18.83 -7.41 -1.19
N PHE A 627 19.02 -6.13 -1.53
CA PHE A 627 18.95 -5.68 -2.92
C PHE A 627 20.15 -6.12 -3.78
N LEU A 628 21.34 -6.28 -3.20
CA LEU A 628 22.50 -6.83 -3.90
C LEU A 628 22.20 -8.23 -4.43
N PHE A 629 21.71 -9.13 -3.58
CA PHE A 629 21.41 -10.51 -4.00
C PHE A 629 20.07 -10.65 -4.72
N ALA A 630 19.15 -9.69 -4.59
CA ALA A 630 17.96 -9.63 -5.44
C ALA A 630 18.32 -9.22 -6.88
N SER A 631 19.30 -8.32 -7.06
CA SER A 631 19.66 -7.78 -8.38
C SER A 631 20.74 -8.59 -9.09
N LEU A 632 21.72 -9.13 -8.35
CA LEU A 632 22.88 -9.82 -8.92
C LEU A 632 22.51 -10.98 -9.88
N PRO A 633 21.54 -11.87 -9.56
CA PRO A 633 21.14 -12.93 -10.48
C PRO A 633 20.61 -12.40 -11.82
N SER A 634 19.88 -11.27 -11.83
CA SER A 634 19.36 -10.67 -13.06
C SER A 634 20.51 -10.27 -14.00
N TYR A 635 21.57 -9.66 -13.47
CA TYR A 635 22.71 -9.21 -14.27
C TYR A 635 23.69 -10.32 -14.68
N THR A 636 23.71 -11.44 -13.95
CA THR A 636 24.69 -12.53 -14.17
C THR A 636 24.10 -13.76 -14.83
N ALA A 637 22.81 -14.01 -14.66
CA ALA A 637 22.13 -15.22 -15.10
C ALA A 637 20.75 -15.00 -15.74
N GLY A 638 20.18 -13.81 -15.58
CA GLY A 638 18.94 -13.41 -16.23
C GLY A 638 19.14 -13.26 -17.72
N GLN A 639 18.50 -14.13 -18.53
CA GLN A 639 18.60 -14.04 -19.99
C GLN A 639 18.07 -12.70 -20.50
N ASP A 640 17.11 -12.07 -19.82
CA ASP A 640 16.64 -10.72 -20.12
C ASP A 640 17.77 -9.70 -20.10
N VAL A 641 18.67 -9.71 -19.11
CA VAL A 641 19.81 -8.77 -19.12
C VAL A 641 20.97 -9.28 -19.97
N VAL A 642 21.36 -10.55 -19.80
CA VAL A 642 22.55 -11.13 -20.44
C VAL A 642 22.47 -11.08 -21.96
N GLN A 643 21.27 -11.22 -22.54
CA GLN A 643 21.06 -11.15 -23.98
C GLN A 643 21.49 -9.79 -24.56
N ARG A 644 21.38 -8.68 -23.82
CA ARG A 644 21.81 -7.34 -24.26
C ARG A 644 23.34 -7.18 -24.31
N TYR A 645 24.08 -8.05 -23.64
CA TYR A 645 25.55 -8.06 -23.71
C TYR A 645 26.05 -8.54 -25.07
N VAL A 646 25.25 -9.37 -25.75
CA VAL A 646 25.61 -9.97 -27.04
C VAL A 646 24.97 -9.26 -28.24
N THR A 647 24.15 -8.23 -28.02
CA THR A 647 23.54 -7.40 -29.09
C THR A 647 24.42 -6.24 -29.57
N THR A 648 25.50 -5.92 -28.85
CA THR A 648 26.43 -4.83 -29.21
C THR A 648 27.59 -5.34 -30.07
N PRO A 649 28.24 -4.47 -30.87
CA PRO A 649 29.31 -4.88 -31.79
C PRO A 649 30.54 -5.48 -31.10
N SER A 650 30.91 -4.95 -29.94
CA SER A 650 32.15 -5.34 -29.24
C SER A 650 31.93 -5.57 -27.75
N GLU A 651 32.84 -6.33 -27.11
CA GLU A 651 32.85 -6.48 -25.65
C GLU A 651 33.01 -5.13 -24.94
N LYS A 652 33.79 -4.22 -25.51
CA LYS A 652 33.96 -2.85 -24.98
C LYS A 652 32.65 -2.06 -25.01
N ASP A 653 31.84 -2.23 -26.05
CA ASP A 653 30.52 -1.58 -26.16
C ASP A 653 29.51 -2.22 -25.20
N ALA A 654 29.56 -3.55 -25.00
CA ALA A 654 28.78 -4.21 -23.94
C ALA A 654 29.21 -3.74 -22.53
N ALA A 655 30.50 -3.52 -22.29
CA ALA A 655 30.97 -2.97 -21.02
C ALA A 655 30.46 -1.53 -20.83
N ARG A 656 30.49 -0.69 -21.88
CA ARG A 656 29.95 0.67 -21.82
C ARG A 656 28.45 0.70 -21.53
N SER A 657 27.66 -0.24 -22.06
CA SER A 657 26.23 -0.32 -21.74
C SER A 657 25.98 -0.64 -20.26
N LEU A 658 26.79 -1.53 -19.68
CA LEU A 658 26.77 -1.83 -18.25
C LEU A 658 27.23 -0.64 -17.39
N TRP A 659 28.29 0.06 -17.79
CA TRP A 659 28.74 1.27 -17.08
C TRP A 659 27.72 2.40 -17.12
N LEU A 660 26.91 2.51 -18.19
CA LEU A 660 25.80 3.45 -18.24
C LEU A 660 24.71 3.13 -17.21
N ASN A 661 24.51 1.85 -16.88
CA ASN A 661 23.50 1.44 -15.92
C ASN A 661 23.81 1.90 -14.50
N LEU A 662 25.07 2.07 -14.13
CA LEU A 662 25.44 2.53 -12.79
C LEU A 662 24.86 3.93 -12.45
N PRO A 663 25.15 5.01 -13.21
CA PRO A 663 24.55 6.32 -12.93
C PRO A 663 23.04 6.32 -13.18
N MET A 664 22.52 5.53 -14.13
CA MET A 664 21.08 5.42 -14.35
C MET A 664 20.36 4.80 -13.16
N ALA A 665 20.90 3.73 -12.58
CA ALA A 665 20.35 3.12 -11.39
C ALA A 665 20.36 4.11 -10.22
N LEU A 666 21.52 4.71 -9.91
CA LEU A 666 21.66 5.61 -8.76
C LEU A 666 20.84 6.90 -8.90
N LEU A 667 21.00 7.63 -10.00
CA LEU A 667 20.35 8.93 -10.21
C LEU A 667 18.90 8.77 -10.67
N GLY A 668 18.63 7.80 -11.53
CA GLY A 668 17.28 7.52 -12.01
C GLY A 668 16.38 7.02 -10.88
N SER A 669 16.85 6.14 -10.00
CA SER A 669 16.05 5.77 -8.82
C SER A 669 15.90 6.92 -7.84
N LEU A 670 16.96 7.74 -7.62
CA LEU A 670 16.89 8.89 -6.72
C LEU A 670 15.82 9.88 -7.18
N LEU A 671 15.62 10.03 -8.49
CA LEU A 671 14.52 10.81 -9.04
C LEU A 671 13.14 10.28 -8.60
N PHE A 672 12.91 8.95 -8.64
CA PHE A 672 11.65 8.35 -8.20
C PHE A 672 11.45 8.43 -6.68
N PHE A 673 12.50 8.15 -5.92
CA PHE A 673 12.46 8.27 -4.46
C PHE A 673 12.21 9.73 -4.05
N GLY A 674 12.93 10.68 -4.65
CA GLY A 674 12.75 12.11 -4.43
C GLY A 674 11.37 12.61 -4.86
N LEU A 675 10.79 12.05 -5.92
CA LEU A 675 9.40 12.31 -6.30
C LEU A 675 8.41 11.88 -5.21
N GLY A 676 8.60 10.71 -4.62
CA GLY A 676 7.75 10.26 -3.50
C GLY A 676 7.86 11.16 -2.26
N THR A 677 9.08 11.56 -1.88
CA THR A 677 9.30 12.53 -0.80
C THR A 677 8.68 13.90 -1.13
N ALA A 678 8.73 14.32 -2.40
CA ALA A 678 8.10 15.57 -2.84
C ALA A 678 6.57 15.50 -2.77
N LEU A 679 5.97 14.39 -3.19
CA LEU A 679 4.53 14.16 -3.06
C LEU A 679 4.10 14.17 -1.58
N TYR A 680 4.93 13.63 -0.69
CA TYR A 680 4.68 13.66 0.75
C TYR A 680 4.64 15.11 1.26
N ALA A 681 5.65 15.91 0.92
CA ALA A 681 5.69 17.31 1.31
C ALA A 681 4.48 18.09 0.75
N PHE A 682 4.11 17.83 -0.50
CA PHE A 682 2.96 18.46 -1.16
C PHE A 682 1.65 18.20 -0.42
N TYR A 683 1.29 16.92 -0.22
CA TYR A 683 0.04 16.57 0.49
C TYR A 683 0.10 16.84 2.00
N LYS A 684 1.28 16.98 2.60
CA LYS A 684 1.41 17.47 3.98
C LYS A 684 1.06 18.97 4.07
N THR A 685 1.46 19.77 3.09
CA THR A 685 1.13 21.21 3.07
C THR A 685 -0.26 21.52 2.55
N GLN A 686 -0.86 20.62 1.77
CA GLN A 686 -2.17 20.78 1.13
C GLN A 686 -3.04 19.52 1.36
N PRO A 687 -3.36 19.18 2.62
CA PRO A 687 -4.04 17.93 2.97
C PRO A 687 -5.47 17.83 2.40
N GLU A 688 -6.13 18.95 2.13
CA GLU A 688 -7.45 19.03 1.50
C GLU A 688 -7.48 18.51 0.06
N LEU A 689 -6.33 18.43 -0.62
CA LEU A 689 -6.24 17.90 -1.98
C LEU A 689 -6.18 16.37 -2.03
N LEU A 690 -5.99 15.70 -0.90
CA LEU A 690 -5.87 14.26 -0.86
C LEU A 690 -7.24 13.59 -0.82
N ASP A 691 -7.52 12.69 -1.77
CA ASP A 691 -8.78 11.95 -1.79
C ASP A 691 -8.81 10.89 -0.67
N PRO A 692 -9.75 10.95 0.29
CA PRO A 692 -9.83 9.98 1.36
C PRO A 692 -10.05 8.53 0.89
N THR A 693 -10.63 8.35 -0.30
CA THR A 693 -10.97 7.05 -0.87
C THR A 693 -9.82 6.35 -1.58
N LEU A 694 -8.61 6.94 -1.59
CA LEU A 694 -7.46 6.33 -2.23
C LEU A 694 -7.18 4.94 -1.62
N GLU A 695 -7.52 3.89 -2.37
CA GLU A 695 -7.47 2.51 -1.89
C GLU A 695 -6.05 2.03 -1.61
N ARG A 696 -5.05 2.59 -2.32
CA ARG A 696 -3.65 2.20 -2.16
C ARG A 696 -2.65 3.34 -2.24
N ASN A 697 -1.61 3.30 -1.40
CA ASN A 697 -0.47 4.22 -1.45
C ASN A 697 0.26 4.16 -2.80
N ASP A 698 0.31 2.99 -3.45
CA ASP A 698 0.83 2.82 -4.83
C ASP A 698 0.10 3.71 -5.86
N GLY A 699 -1.13 4.15 -5.54
CA GLY A 699 -1.94 5.04 -6.35
C GLY A 699 -1.60 6.53 -6.19
N ILE A 700 -0.73 6.93 -5.25
CA ILE A 700 -0.48 8.36 -4.95
C ILE A 700 0.07 9.14 -6.15
N LEU A 701 1.00 8.54 -6.90
CA LEU A 701 1.57 9.18 -8.09
C LEU A 701 0.55 9.24 -9.24
N PRO A 702 -0.13 8.14 -9.64
CA PRO A 702 -1.25 8.21 -10.57
C PRO A 702 -2.33 9.22 -10.19
N PHE A 703 -2.70 9.28 -8.90
CA PHE A 703 -3.68 10.24 -8.38
C PHE A 703 -3.20 11.69 -8.60
N PHE A 704 -1.96 12.00 -8.19
CA PHE A 704 -1.36 13.31 -8.43
C PHE A 704 -1.35 13.68 -9.91
N ILE A 705 -0.98 12.73 -10.78
CA ILE A 705 -0.93 12.92 -12.25
C ILE A 705 -2.29 13.34 -12.80
N LEU A 706 -3.38 12.77 -12.31
CA LEU A 706 -4.71 13.04 -12.86
C LEU A 706 -5.32 14.33 -12.31
N GLN A 707 -5.05 14.61 -11.04
CA GLN A 707 -5.59 15.79 -10.37
C GLN A 707 -4.83 17.07 -10.72
N ASN A 708 -3.51 16.99 -10.87
CA ASN A 708 -2.64 18.18 -10.89
C ASN A 708 -1.90 18.42 -12.22
N LEU A 709 -1.96 17.49 -13.19
CA LEU A 709 -1.33 17.73 -14.50
C LEU A 709 -2.36 18.17 -15.55
N PRO A 710 -1.96 19.05 -16.49
CA PRO A 710 -2.84 19.45 -17.58
C PRO A 710 -3.21 18.28 -18.47
N VAL A 711 -4.38 18.41 -19.09
CA VAL A 711 -4.84 17.52 -20.15
C VAL A 711 -3.77 17.41 -21.25
N GLY A 712 -3.52 16.19 -21.70
CA GLY A 712 -2.45 15.81 -22.63
C GLY A 712 -1.15 15.43 -21.93
N VAL A 713 -0.70 16.20 -20.93
CA VAL A 713 0.50 15.88 -20.13
C VAL A 713 0.23 14.65 -19.26
N ALA A 714 -0.91 14.62 -18.56
CA ALA A 714 -1.36 13.44 -17.82
C ALA A 714 -1.39 12.19 -18.72
N GLY A 715 -1.94 12.32 -19.93
CA GLY A 715 -1.95 11.28 -20.96
C GLY A 715 -0.55 10.77 -21.33
N LEU A 716 0.44 11.67 -21.43
CA LEU A 716 1.83 11.30 -21.73
C LEU A 716 2.50 10.54 -20.58
N ILE A 717 2.23 10.93 -19.32
CA ILE A 717 2.78 10.23 -18.16
C ILE A 717 2.15 8.83 -18.01
N VAL A 718 0.83 8.72 -18.20
CA VAL A 718 0.15 7.41 -18.24
C VAL A 718 0.66 6.53 -19.37
N ALA A 719 0.93 7.11 -20.55
CA ALA A 719 1.63 6.41 -21.62
C ALA A 719 3.02 5.92 -21.18
N GLY A 720 3.73 6.67 -20.34
CA GLY A 720 4.96 6.26 -19.66
C GLY A 720 4.77 5.07 -18.70
N ILE A 721 3.65 4.97 -17.99
CA ILE A 721 3.32 3.80 -17.16
C ILE A 721 3.18 2.55 -18.04
N PHE A 722 2.44 2.67 -19.15
CA PHE A 722 2.32 1.59 -20.14
C PHE A 722 3.68 1.24 -20.75
N ALA A 723 4.50 2.25 -21.06
CA ALA A 723 5.85 2.09 -21.56
C ALA A 723 6.72 1.23 -20.64
N ALA A 724 6.68 1.50 -19.33
CA ALA A 724 7.45 0.76 -18.33
C ALA A 724 6.99 -0.69 -18.18
N ALA A 725 5.69 -0.96 -18.34
CA ALA A 725 5.14 -2.31 -18.31
C ALA A 725 5.56 -3.07 -19.57
N GLN A 726 5.37 -2.44 -20.73
CA GLN A 726 5.66 -2.97 -22.06
C GLN A 726 7.13 -3.35 -22.23
N SER A 727 8.08 -2.53 -21.75
CA SER A 727 9.53 -2.83 -21.83
C SER A 727 9.91 -4.12 -21.10
N THR A 728 9.30 -4.35 -19.94
CA THR A 728 9.59 -5.51 -19.10
C THR A 728 8.93 -6.76 -19.65
N ILE A 729 7.70 -6.64 -20.17
CA ILE A 729 6.97 -7.75 -20.79
C ILE A 729 7.67 -8.16 -22.09
N SER A 730 7.99 -7.22 -22.99
CA SER A 730 8.65 -7.53 -24.25
C SER A 730 10.00 -8.23 -24.05
N SER A 731 10.78 -7.75 -23.08
CA SER A 731 12.05 -8.36 -22.67
C SER A 731 11.85 -9.78 -22.15
N SER A 732 10.88 -9.98 -21.25
CA SER A 732 10.56 -11.29 -20.69
C SER A 732 10.14 -12.28 -21.79
N LEU A 733 9.20 -11.87 -22.65
CA LEU A 733 8.70 -12.71 -23.73
C LEU A 733 9.80 -13.08 -24.72
N ASN A 734 10.64 -12.10 -25.12
CA ASN A 734 11.73 -12.36 -26.04
C ASN A 734 12.76 -13.32 -25.42
N SER A 735 13.17 -13.09 -24.17
CA SER A 735 14.19 -13.89 -23.51
C SER A 735 13.74 -15.31 -23.18
N VAL A 736 12.47 -15.51 -22.83
CA VAL A 736 11.91 -16.87 -22.70
C VAL A 736 11.86 -17.57 -24.05
N ALA A 737 11.47 -16.88 -25.13
CA ALA A 737 11.52 -17.46 -26.47
C ALA A 737 12.95 -17.84 -26.88
N THR A 738 13.94 -17.00 -26.56
CA THR A 738 15.36 -17.29 -26.78
C THR A 738 15.81 -18.53 -26.00
N ALA A 739 15.52 -18.60 -24.71
CA ALA A 739 15.87 -19.73 -23.85
C ALA A 739 15.20 -21.04 -24.33
N PHE A 740 13.89 -21.01 -24.59
CA PHE A 740 13.16 -22.19 -25.07
C PHE A 740 13.69 -22.70 -26.42
N VAL A 741 13.86 -21.80 -27.40
CA VAL A 741 14.29 -22.21 -28.74
C VAL A 741 15.73 -22.71 -28.73
N THR A 742 16.60 -22.10 -27.93
CA THR A 742 18.02 -22.43 -27.88
C THR A 742 18.28 -23.68 -27.03
N ASP A 743 17.70 -23.76 -25.83
CA ASP A 743 18.03 -24.77 -24.82
C ASP A 743 17.19 -26.03 -24.90
N TYR A 744 15.95 -25.94 -25.41
CA TYR A 744 15.04 -27.08 -25.50
C TYR A 744 14.79 -27.47 -26.94
N TYR A 745 14.25 -26.57 -27.75
CA TYR A 745 13.86 -26.89 -29.12
C TYR A 745 15.06 -27.25 -29.99
N GLY A 746 16.05 -26.37 -30.06
CA GLY A 746 17.24 -26.52 -30.89
C GLY A 746 18.33 -27.43 -30.31
N ARG A 747 18.28 -27.74 -29.01
CA ARG A 747 19.30 -28.59 -28.35
C ARG A 747 18.83 -30.02 -28.11
N ILE A 748 17.53 -30.26 -27.89
CA ILE A 748 16.99 -31.58 -27.49
C ILE A 748 15.85 -32.04 -28.40
N LEU A 749 14.82 -31.22 -28.61
CA LEU A 749 13.59 -31.67 -29.26
C LEU A 749 13.76 -31.87 -30.78
N LYS A 750 14.40 -30.90 -31.45
CA LYS A 750 14.64 -30.89 -32.90
C LYS A 750 16.00 -30.28 -33.25
N PRO A 751 17.13 -30.94 -32.92
CA PRO A 751 18.47 -30.39 -33.12
C PRO A 751 18.83 -30.05 -34.57
N GLN A 752 18.24 -30.77 -35.53
CA GLN A 752 18.49 -30.58 -36.97
C GLN A 752 17.41 -29.73 -37.66
N SER A 753 16.56 -29.01 -36.91
CA SER A 753 15.51 -28.19 -37.50
C SER A 753 16.08 -27.04 -38.35
N PRO A 754 15.49 -26.70 -39.52
CA PRO A 754 15.85 -25.52 -40.29
C PRO A 754 15.68 -24.21 -39.49
N ASP A 755 16.47 -23.19 -39.82
CA ASP A 755 16.42 -21.88 -39.14
C ASP A 755 15.03 -21.23 -39.20
N ALA A 756 14.39 -21.26 -40.37
CA ALA A 756 13.04 -20.72 -40.56
C ALA A 756 12.01 -21.35 -39.61
N LEU A 757 12.15 -22.65 -39.30
CA LEU A 757 11.28 -23.33 -38.36
C LEU A 757 11.56 -22.89 -36.90
N ARG A 758 12.83 -22.69 -36.53
CA ARG A 758 13.20 -22.18 -35.20
C ARG A 758 12.67 -20.77 -34.98
N LEU A 759 12.78 -19.90 -35.98
CA LEU A 759 12.22 -18.55 -35.95
C LEU A 759 10.69 -18.57 -35.83
N ALA A 760 10.01 -19.46 -36.55
CA ALA A 760 8.56 -19.62 -36.42
C ALA A 760 8.15 -20.10 -35.01
N VAL A 761 8.91 -21.01 -34.41
CA VAL A 761 8.70 -21.45 -33.02
C VAL A 761 8.94 -20.31 -32.04
N ALA A 762 10.01 -19.52 -32.21
CA ALA A 762 10.30 -18.35 -31.37
C ALA A 762 9.09 -17.40 -31.32
N ARG A 763 8.56 -17.02 -32.49
CA ARG A 763 7.39 -16.14 -32.61
C ARG A 763 6.14 -16.73 -31.94
N ARG A 764 5.89 -18.03 -32.13
CA ARG A 764 4.75 -18.72 -31.48
C ARG A 764 4.86 -18.74 -29.96
N ILE A 765 6.07 -18.96 -29.43
CA ILE A 765 6.31 -18.95 -27.98
C ILE A 765 6.05 -17.57 -27.39
N VAL A 766 6.48 -16.49 -28.04
CA VAL A 766 6.14 -15.12 -27.62
C VAL A 766 4.62 -14.93 -27.51
N ILE A 767 3.86 -15.37 -28.52
CA ILE A 767 2.38 -15.26 -28.54
C ILE A 767 1.77 -16.07 -27.39
N VAL A 768 2.12 -17.35 -27.28
CA VAL A 768 1.56 -18.26 -26.27
C VAL A 768 1.81 -17.73 -24.86
N LEU A 769 3.04 -17.31 -24.56
CA LEU A 769 3.40 -16.81 -23.24
C LEU A 769 2.74 -15.47 -22.93
N GLY A 770 2.61 -14.58 -23.91
CA GLY A 770 1.89 -13.33 -23.73
C GLY A 770 0.41 -13.55 -23.43
N LEU A 771 -0.23 -14.48 -24.13
CA LEU A 771 -1.62 -14.87 -23.86
C LEU A 771 -1.78 -15.52 -22.48
N ILE A 772 -0.87 -16.41 -22.08
CA ILE A 772 -0.85 -16.97 -20.72
C ILE A 772 -0.70 -15.84 -19.68
N GLY A 773 0.19 -14.88 -19.92
CA GLY A 773 0.38 -13.71 -19.07
C GLY A 773 -0.89 -12.88 -18.89
N ILE A 774 -1.62 -12.61 -19.97
CA ILE A 774 -2.91 -11.91 -19.94
C ILE A 774 -3.96 -12.68 -19.13
N VAL A 775 -4.05 -14.00 -19.33
CA VAL A 775 -4.98 -14.87 -18.60
C VAL A 775 -4.65 -14.88 -17.10
N LEU A 776 -3.37 -15.07 -16.75
CA LEU A 776 -2.93 -15.07 -15.36
C LEU A 776 -3.10 -13.70 -14.69
N ALA A 777 -2.79 -12.59 -15.37
CA ALA A 777 -3.02 -11.25 -14.85
C ALA A 777 -4.52 -10.99 -14.57
N SER A 778 -5.39 -11.42 -15.48
CA SER A 778 -6.84 -11.33 -15.31
C SER A 778 -7.33 -12.20 -14.15
N TRP A 779 -6.75 -13.39 -13.97
CA TRP A 779 -7.06 -14.28 -12.84
C TRP A 779 -6.60 -13.70 -11.50
N ILE A 780 -5.42 -13.08 -11.43
CA ILE A 780 -4.94 -12.36 -10.23
C ILE A 780 -5.91 -11.23 -9.87
N SER A 781 -6.35 -10.45 -10.86
CA SER A 781 -7.35 -9.39 -10.65
C SER A 781 -8.68 -9.92 -10.12
N ALA A 782 -9.15 -11.07 -10.61
CA ALA A 782 -10.43 -11.65 -10.18
C ALA A 782 -10.38 -12.25 -8.76
N THR A 783 -9.20 -12.63 -8.27
CA THR A 783 -9.03 -13.33 -6.98
C THR A 783 -8.63 -12.41 -5.84
N GLY A 784 -8.25 -11.15 -6.11
CA GLY A 784 -7.96 -10.16 -5.06
C GLY A 784 -6.77 -10.53 -4.18
N ILE A 785 -5.70 -11.09 -4.75
CA ILE A 785 -4.50 -11.48 -4.00
C ILE A 785 -3.94 -10.25 -3.25
N LYS A 786 -4.02 -10.29 -1.91
CA LYS A 786 -3.71 -9.17 -0.99
C LYS A 786 -2.34 -8.53 -1.24
N SER A 787 -1.34 -9.32 -1.66
CA SER A 787 -0.05 -8.79 -2.11
C SER A 787 0.54 -9.63 -3.26
N ALA A 788 0.17 -9.28 -4.49
CA ALA A 788 0.79 -9.86 -5.69
C ALA A 788 2.31 -9.59 -5.75
N PHE A 789 2.77 -8.49 -5.13
CA PHE A 789 4.18 -8.13 -5.04
C PHE A 789 4.95 -9.08 -4.10
N ASP A 790 4.40 -9.46 -2.94
CA ASP A 790 5.09 -10.39 -2.05
C ASP A 790 5.13 -11.81 -2.61
N ALA A 791 4.05 -12.22 -3.30
CA ALA A 791 4.04 -13.45 -4.07
C ALA A 791 5.15 -13.47 -5.13
N PHE A 792 5.36 -12.34 -5.83
CA PHE A 792 6.45 -12.18 -6.79
C PHE A 792 7.83 -12.30 -6.15
N ASN A 793 8.11 -11.56 -5.07
CA ASN A 793 9.40 -11.57 -4.39
C ASN A 793 9.75 -12.94 -3.81
N THR A 794 8.74 -13.66 -3.32
CA THR A 794 8.90 -15.06 -2.90
C THR A 794 9.37 -15.92 -4.09
N PHE A 795 8.75 -15.75 -5.26
CA PHE A 795 9.10 -16.49 -6.46
C PHE A 795 10.50 -16.13 -7.01
N ILE A 796 10.91 -14.85 -6.93
CA ILE A 796 12.28 -14.40 -7.28
C ILE A 796 13.31 -15.20 -6.48
N GLY A 797 13.16 -15.23 -5.16
CA GLY A 797 14.13 -15.91 -4.28
C GLY A 797 14.23 -17.40 -4.54
N MET A 798 13.11 -18.04 -4.88
CA MET A 798 13.04 -19.48 -5.18
C MET A 798 13.66 -19.84 -6.54
N ALA A 799 13.50 -18.99 -7.56
CA ALA A 799 13.94 -19.31 -8.92
C ALA A 799 15.29 -18.72 -9.29
N LEU A 800 15.49 -17.41 -9.09
CA LEU A 800 16.69 -16.70 -9.55
C LEU A 800 17.88 -16.85 -8.59
N GLY A 801 17.63 -16.96 -7.28
CA GLY A 801 18.67 -17.17 -6.28
C GLY A 801 19.55 -18.40 -6.56
N PRO A 802 18.97 -19.61 -6.74
CA PRO A 802 19.73 -20.80 -7.12
C PRO A 802 20.50 -20.66 -8.42
N VAL A 803 19.87 -20.09 -9.45
CA VAL A 803 20.50 -19.93 -10.77
C VAL A 803 21.70 -18.98 -10.68
N GLY A 804 21.55 -17.84 -9.99
CA GLY A 804 22.67 -16.93 -9.72
C GLY A 804 23.82 -17.63 -8.99
N GLY A 805 23.50 -18.46 -7.99
CA GLY A 805 24.50 -19.27 -7.28
C GLY A 805 25.24 -20.25 -8.19
N MET A 806 24.53 -20.92 -9.11
CA MET A 806 25.15 -21.82 -10.10
C MET A 806 26.13 -21.09 -11.03
N PHE A 807 25.77 -19.90 -11.51
CA PHE A 807 26.64 -19.06 -12.32
C PHE A 807 27.87 -18.60 -11.54
N PHE A 808 27.70 -18.20 -10.27
CA PHE A 808 28.81 -17.83 -9.40
C PHE A 808 29.80 -18.98 -9.20
N ILE A 809 29.30 -20.19 -8.90
CA ILE A 809 30.13 -21.40 -8.81
C ILE A 809 30.85 -21.65 -10.14
N GLY A 810 30.15 -21.52 -11.27
CA GLY A 810 30.72 -21.73 -12.60
C GLY A 810 31.91 -20.82 -12.92
N VAL A 811 31.80 -19.53 -12.55
CA VAL A 811 32.82 -18.51 -12.81
C VAL A 811 33.96 -18.56 -11.81
N PHE A 812 33.67 -18.65 -10.51
CA PHE A 812 34.67 -18.46 -9.45
C PHE A 812 35.19 -19.76 -8.83
N VAL A 813 34.39 -20.83 -8.83
CA VAL A 813 34.75 -22.10 -8.19
C VAL A 813 35.23 -23.08 -9.26
N LYS A 814 36.51 -22.93 -9.66
CA LYS A 814 37.14 -23.72 -10.75
C LYS A 814 37.02 -25.24 -10.58
N ARG A 815 36.91 -25.73 -9.35
CA ARG A 815 36.91 -27.17 -9.02
C ARG A 815 35.51 -27.77 -8.81
N ALA A 816 34.45 -26.99 -8.93
CA ALA A 816 33.09 -27.50 -8.78
C ALA A 816 32.64 -28.28 -10.03
N SER A 817 31.78 -29.29 -9.82
CA SER A 817 31.10 -30.07 -10.86
C SER A 817 29.63 -29.68 -11.01
N GLY A 818 29.02 -30.01 -12.14
CA GLY A 818 27.61 -29.68 -12.41
C GLY A 818 26.61 -30.32 -11.46
N ALA A 819 26.85 -31.57 -11.06
CA ALA A 819 26.01 -32.27 -10.08
C ALA A 819 25.99 -31.54 -8.74
N VAL A 820 27.14 -31.01 -8.34
CA VAL A 820 27.30 -30.29 -7.07
C VAL A 820 26.61 -28.92 -7.11
N ALA A 821 26.71 -28.20 -8.22
CA ALA A 821 25.97 -26.95 -8.43
C ALA A 821 24.45 -27.18 -8.40
N LEU A 822 23.96 -28.26 -9.01
CA LEU A 822 22.54 -28.63 -9.00
C LEU A 822 22.04 -29.03 -7.60
N ILE A 823 22.81 -29.81 -6.85
CA ILE A 823 22.46 -30.14 -5.46
C ILE A 823 22.36 -28.87 -4.62
N GLY A 824 23.33 -27.97 -4.74
CA GLY A 824 23.28 -26.67 -4.07
C GLY A 824 22.02 -25.89 -4.43
N ALA A 825 21.66 -25.84 -5.72
CA ALA A 825 20.48 -25.13 -6.20
C ALA A 825 19.18 -25.71 -5.63
N VAL A 826 19.05 -27.05 -5.59
CA VAL A 826 17.88 -27.72 -5.00
C VAL A 826 17.79 -27.45 -3.49
N VAL A 827 18.90 -27.52 -2.76
CA VAL A 827 18.92 -27.23 -1.31
C VAL A 827 18.58 -25.76 -1.05
N GLY A 828 19.09 -24.83 -1.86
CA GLY A 828 18.73 -23.40 -1.78
C GLY A 828 17.23 -23.17 -1.95
N PHE A 829 16.64 -23.78 -2.98
CA PHE A 829 15.20 -23.73 -3.23
C PHE A 829 14.40 -24.28 -2.03
N LEU A 830 14.75 -25.46 -1.52
CA LEU A 830 14.04 -26.09 -0.41
C LEU A 830 14.13 -25.28 0.89
N ILE A 831 15.26 -24.63 1.17
CA ILE A 831 15.40 -23.77 2.34
C ILE A 831 14.48 -22.55 2.22
N VAL A 832 14.45 -21.87 1.07
CA VAL A 832 13.53 -20.73 0.88
C VAL A 832 12.07 -21.17 0.98
N LEU A 833 11.74 -22.35 0.48
CA LEU A 833 10.39 -22.92 0.61
C LEU A 833 10.03 -23.18 2.08
N ALA A 834 10.95 -23.73 2.88
CA ALA A 834 10.74 -23.90 4.31
C ALA A 834 10.56 -22.56 5.04
N LEU A 835 11.35 -21.53 4.70
CA LEU A 835 11.22 -20.18 5.27
C LEU A 835 9.90 -19.50 4.88
N HIS A 836 9.39 -19.77 3.67
CA HIS A 836 8.08 -19.29 3.26
C HIS A 836 6.95 -19.86 4.15
N PHE A 837 6.93 -21.19 4.34
CA PHE A 837 5.93 -21.81 5.22
C PHE A 837 6.09 -21.41 6.69
N ALA A 838 7.33 -21.25 7.17
CA ALA A 838 7.57 -20.77 8.53
C ALA A 838 7.01 -19.35 8.77
N ARG A 839 7.12 -18.45 7.78
CA ARG A 839 6.49 -17.11 7.84
C ARG A 839 4.98 -17.18 7.81
N GLN A 840 4.40 -17.99 6.93
CA GLN A 840 2.94 -18.16 6.88
C GLN A 840 2.38 -18.72 8.19
N ALA A 841 3.15 -19.55 8.89
CA ALA A 841 2.83 -20.06 10.22
C ALA A 841 3.08 -19.04 11.35
N GLY A 842 3.60 -17.84 11.06
CA GLY A 842 3.97 -16.83 12.06
C GLY A 842 5.16 -17.22 12.94
N ALA A 843 5.93 -18.26 12.56
CA ALA A 843 7.03 -18.78 13.36
C ALA A 843 8.31 -17.93 13.28
N ILE A 844 8.46 -17.15 12.21
CA ILE A 844 9.59 -16.23 11.99
C ILE A 844 9.11 -14.95 11.33
N ASP A 845 9.74 -13.82 11.67
CA ASP A 845 9.67 -12.57 10.90
C ASP A 845 11.01 -12.35 10.21
N LEU A 846 11.06 -12.71 8.92
CA LEU A 846 12.26 -12.60 8.09
C LEU A 846 11.89 -11.92 6.78
N TRP A 847 12.56 -10.82 6.47
CA TRP A 847 12.23 -10.02 5.30
C TRP A 847 12.34 -10.82 3.99
N PRO A 848 11.25 -10.93 3.18
CA PRO A 848 11.24 -11.76 1.98
C PRO A 848 12.29 -11.45 0.91
N ILE A 849 12.80 -10.21 0.85
CA ILE A 849 13.87 -9.86 -0.10
C ILE A 849 15.14 -10.69 0.14
N LEU A 850 15.38 -11.13 1.38
CA LEU A 850 16.55 -11.91 1.77
C LEU A 850 16.52 -13.34 1.22
N ASN A 851 15.37 -13.82 0.73
CA ASN A 851 15.25 -15.15 0.13
C ASN A 851 16.27 -15.34 -1.02
N GLY A 852 16.50 -14.30 -1.83
CA GLY A 852 17.49 -14.33 -2.90
C GLY A 852 18.92 -14.54 -2.38
N MET A 853 19.30 -13.81 -1.34
CA MET A 853 20.59 -13.96 -0.65
C MET A 853 20.74 -15.36 -0.06
N ILE A 854 19.76 -15.81 0.71
CA ILE A 854 19.80 -17.10 1.40
C ILE A 854 19.93 -18.22 0.38
N SER A 855 19.09 -18.25 -0.64
CA SER A 855 19.16 -19.28 -1.67
C SER A 855 20.48 -19.26 -2.43
N PHE A 856 20.98 -18.07 -2.77
CA PHE A 856 22.27 -17.92 -3.45
C PHE A 856 23.42 -18.45 -2.58
N VAL A 857 23.51 -18.00 -1.33
CA VAL A 857 24.58 -18.37 -0.40
C VAL A 857 24.54 -19.86 -0.10
N VAL A 858 23.35 -20.42 0.17
CA VAL A 858 23.18 -21.87 0.36
C VAL A 858 23.67 -22.63 -0.87
N THR A 859 23.28 -22.19 -2.07
CA THR A 859 23.70 -22.84 -3.32
C THR A 859 25.22 -22.87 -3.43
N VAL A 860 25.89 -21.75 -3.15
CA VAL A 860 27.36 -21.64 -3.20
C VAL A 860 28.03 -22.46 -2.12
N VAL A 861 27.55 -22.41 -0.87
CA VAL A 861 28.16 -23.10 0.28
C VAL A 861 27.99 -24.62 0.16
N VAL A 862 26.77 -25.11 -0.08
CA VAL A 862 26.50 -26.54 -0.29
C VAL A 862 27.27 -27.03 -1.52
N GLY A 863 27.29 -26.24 -2.59
CA GLY A 863 28.10 -26.51 -3.76
C GLY A 863 29.60 -26.61 -3.45
N ALA A 864 30.15 -25.73 -2.62
CA ALA A 864 31.56 -25.80 -2.25
C ALA A 864 31.86 -27.03 -1.37
N LEU A 865 31.03 -27.28 -0.34
CA LEU A 865 31.25 -28.35 0.66
C LEU A 865 31.09 -29.76 0.07
N VAL A 866 30.04 -30.02 -0.71
CA VAL A 866 29.84 -31.32 -1.38
C VAL A 866 30.95 -31.59 -2.40
N GLY A 867 31.45 -30.53 -3.05
CA GLY A 867 32.62 -30.61 -3.92
C GLY A 867 33.89 -31.05 -3.20
N LEU A 868 34.08 -30.65 -1.94
CA LEU A 868 35.20 -31.09 -1.10
C LEU A 868 35.05 -32.54 -0.63
N LEU A 869 33.83 -32.99 -0.30
CA LEU A 869 33.57 -34.35 0.21
C LEU A 869 33.71 -35.44 -0.87
N LYS A 870 33.25 -35.19 -2.10
CA LYS A 870 33.47 -36.12 -3.24
C LYS A 870 34.95 -36.32 -3.57
N ARG A 871 35.80 -35.40 -3.14
CA ARG A 871 37.26 -35.47 -3.36
C ARG A 871 37.94 -36.44 -2.39
N GLN A 872 37.47 -36.52 -1.14
CA GLN A 872 38.02 -37.47 -0.16
C GLN A 872 37.69 -38.91 -0.52
N THR A 873 36.50 -39.16 -1.07
CA THR A 873 36.09 -40.51 -1.49
C THR A 873 36.87 -40.98 -2.73
N ALA A 874 37.06 -40.13 -3.74
CA ALA A 874 37.89 -40.48 -4.90
C ALA A 874 39.37 -40.72 -4.54
N SER A 875 39.95 -39.95 -3.62
CA SER A 875 41.35 -40.18 -3.20
C SER A 875 41.54 -41.39 -2.28
N LEU A 876 40.46 -41.96 -1.74
CA LEU A 876 40.48 -43.18 -0.92
C LEU A 876 40.20 -44.44 -1.74
N GLU A 877 39.61 -44.31 -2.94
CA GLU A 877 39.46 -45.40 -3.91
C GLU A 877 40.70 -45.55 -4.82
N ASP A 878 41.49 -44.48 -4.98
CA ASP A 878 42.75 -44.46 -5.75
C ASP A 878 44.02 -44.71 -4.88
N ALA A 879 43.88 -44.98 -3.57
CA ALA A 879 44.96 -45.28 -2.63
C ALA A 879 44.77 -46.69 -2.03
#